data_AF-R9MBX7-F1
#
_entry.id   AF-R9MBX7-F1
#
_cell.length_a   1.000
_cell.length_b   1.000
_cell.length_c   1.000
_cell.angle_alpha   90.00
_cell.angle_beta   90.00
_cell.angle_gamma   90.00
#
_symmetry.space_group_name_H-M   'P 1'
#
loop_
_entity.id
_entity.type
_entity.pdbx_description
1 polymer ?
#
loop_
_entity_poly.entity_id
_entity_poly.type
_entity_poly.pdbx_seq_one_letter_code
_entity_poly.pdbx_strand_id
1 'polypeptide(L)'
;MRRNNNFFKAFLLSVCFMITAFGLNALTAHAYSEGETDDCYKATGIGAQEGLKYTSDEDWVPKNLEKKAIQGENLSDDKSILYLIMADGFTADEKDAFEKEASDMMNYLMKLVPYSEFKNLTKAYTVFTPSNESGASRDLSYADYMAQYKAEKEKGEQGNVEIDTKDTFFKCAFNQLSAYYNYDYERLIEPSCAGMQRAADIAKEYAPSYNQIIIISNSERYGGSGLSEQWGPYRPYYPTTTQSSDTPAKDETYFQEVKGINLAVASINSASKEVAAHEIAHALGNLADEYWPGEVFATENCPNMTQTSDASQVKWKDFLTYSERTKNGVFQYEGYGDAAANSWYRPSKGSCKMEALSYPNSGIFYEFCEVCREGFRENMSKASNSTSIYWQDYCKNSTPSTAKTIAADGTLEYSTLDQSGYTTEFAYTGNAPKDLESSFIVRHAGTVVDNPKITFTYYDSKKNKLDKAPSASGTYTVTAAFAGSGDMNSCTVTKAYTILKDTNQQKPPQQPEIAAPKTMTLSASAYTYNGKVRKPSVTIKDTNGKAVGASNYTVSYSKGCKNVGRYTVTVTFKGDYSKYKSMSKTFDIKPKTTSISKLKASKKAFTVKWKKQTTQTTGYHIQYSKDKKFKNGVKAANVKSSKTLKKISKLKSKKTYYVRIRTYKTVKVNGKSVKVYSNWSKIKKVKTK
;
A
#
# COMPACT_ATOMS: atom_id res chain seq x y z
N MET A 1 13.70 21.28 18.64
CA MET A 1 13.12 19.91 18.54
C MET A 1 13.66 19.18 17.29
N ARG A 2 14.94 18.78 17.26
CA ARG A 2 15.53 18.01 16.13
C ARG A 2 16.62 17.00 16.53
N ARG A 3 16.85 16.77 17.84
CA ARG A 3 17.95 15.93 18.35
C ARG A 3 17.56 14.53 18.84
N ASN A 4 16.26 14.21 18.97
CA ASN A 4 15.83 12.93 19.56
C ASN A 4 15.50 11.81 18.54
N ASN A 5 15.45 12.11 17.23
CA ASN A 5 15.06 11.10 16.23
C ASN A 5 16.07 9.96 16.05
N ASN A 6 17.36 10.15 16.42
CA ASN A 6 18.36 9.10 16.28
C ASN A 6 18.25 8.03 17.38
N PHE A 7 17.83 8.42 18.59
CA PHE A 7 17.66 7.49 19.71
C PHE A 7 16.46 6.53 19.49
N PHE A 8 15.37 7.05 18.89
CA PHE A 8 14.22 6.24 18.50
C PHE A 8 14.49 5.32 17.30
N LYS A 9 15.38 5.71 16.38
CA LYS A 9 15.79 4.86 15.25
C LYS A 9 16.65 3.66 15.66
N ALA A 10 17.50 3.82 16.69
CA ALA A 10 18.23 2.70 17.27
C ALA A 10 17.29 1.71 17.98
N PHE A 11 16.27 2.21 18.68
CA PHE A 11 15.36 1.43 19.52
C PHE A 11 14.63 0.27 18.81
N LEU A 12 14.36 0.34 17.50
CA LEU A 12 13.77 -0.76 16.72
C LEU A 12 14.80 -1.59 15.94
N LEU A 13 15.87 -0.99 15.42
CA LEU A 13 16.94 -1.72 14.70
C LEU A 13 17.54 -2.87 15.55
N SER A 14 17.48 -2.71 16.87
CA SER A 14 18.01 -3.62 17.89
C SER A 14 17.16 -4.85 18.24
N VAL A 15 15.89 -4.90 17.83
CA VAL A 15 14.90 -5.86 18.39
C VAL A 15 14.31 -6.81 17.35
N CYS A 16 14.07 -6.33 16.13
CA CYS A 16 13.28 -7.05 15.11
C CYS A 16 14.14 -7.57 13.95
N PHE A 17 15.44 -7.81 14.17
CA PHE A 17 16.36 -8.23 13.10
C PHE A 17 16.25 -9.74 12.83
N MET A 18 15.34 -10.15 11.94
CA MET A 18 15.35 -11.52 11.41
C MET A 18 16.70 -11.80 10.72
N ILE A 19 17.25 -13.01 10.86
CA ILE A 19 18.60 -13.30 10.35
C ILE A 19 18.53 -13.93 8.95
N THR A 20 18.78 -13.12 7.92
CA THR A 20 19.43 -13.59 6.68
C THR A 20 20.45 -12.57 6.15
N ALA A 21 21.71 -13.00 6.04
CA ALA A 21 22.82 -12.43 5.26
C ALA A 21 23.06 -10.90 5.21
N PHE A 22 24.14 -10.44 5.86
CA PHE A 22 24.92 -9.29 5.39
C PHE A 22 26.38 -9.70 5.13
N GLY A 23 26.97 -9.16 4.06
CA GLY A 23 28.32 -9.52 3.62
C GLY A 23 29.28 -8.32 3.49
N LEU A 24 30.57 -8.66 3.54
CA LEU A 24 31.78 -7.91 3.17
C LEU A 24 32.41 -6.91 4.17
N ASN A 25 33.67 -7.24 4.48
CA ASN A 25 34.85 -6.38 4.70
C ASN A 25 35.09 -5.67 6.05
N ALA A 26 35.80 -6.36 6.95
CA ALA A 26 37.11 -5.90 7.48
C ALA A 26 37.90 -7.04 8.17
N LEU A 27 39.23 -7.02 8.05
CA LEU A 27 40.19 -7.88 8.77
C LEU A 27 40.35 -7.41 10.24
N THR A 28 40.96 -8.09 11.23
CA THR A 28 41.89 -9.25 11.32
C THR A 28 41.66 -9.98 12.66
N ALA A 29 41.76 -11.31 12.70
CA ALA A 29 41.74 -12.08 13.96
C ALA A 29 43.14 -12.25 14.60
N HIS A 30 43.21 -12.32 15.93
CA HIS A 30 44.35 -12.90 16.66
C HIS A 30 43.98 -14.31 17.11
N ALA A 31 44.96 -15.23 17.08
CA ALA A 31 44.74 -16.66 17.20
C ALA A 31 44.56 -17.14 18.66
N TYR A 32 43.73 -18.17 18.83
CA TYR A 32 43.76 -19.10 19.96
C TYR A 32 43.67 -20.55 19.45
N SER A 33 44.21 -21.48 20.23
CA SER A 33 44.79 -22.75 19.77
C SER A 33 43.81 -23.88 19.47
N GLU A 34 44.32 -24.88 18.74
CA GLU A 34 43.62 -26.06 18.22
C GLU A 34 43.19 -27.04 19.32
N GLY A 35 42.02 -27.66 19.12
CA GLY A 35 41.46 -28.69 19.99
C GLY A 35 39.93 -28.60 20.06
N GLU A 36 39.27 -29.75 19.85
CA GLU A 36 37.83 -29.99 20.05
C GLU A 36 36.84 -29.30 19.09
N THR A 37 36.08 -30.14 18.40
CA THR A 37 35.06 -29.81 17.40
C THR A 37 33.68 -29.63 18.06
N ASP A 38 33.14 -28.42 18.05
CA ASP A 38 31.71 -28.20 18.26
C ASP A 38 31.27 -26.87 17.64
N ASP A 39 30.59 -26.94 16.49
CA ASP A 39 30.40 -25.82 15.56
C ASP A 39 28.96 -25.27 15.59
N CYS A 40 28.73 -24.38 16.57
CA CYS A 40 27.59 -23.46 16.69
C CYS A 40 27.77 -22.50 17.88
N TYR A 41 28.50 -22.94 18.92
CA TYR A 41 28.38 -22.38 20.28
C TYR A 41 29.46 -21.36 20.70
N LYS A 42 30.47 -21.08 19.86
CA LYS A 42 31.53 -20.12 20.23
C LYS A 42 31.08 -18.64 20.21
N ALA A 43 29.80 -18.36 19.93
CA ALA A 43 29.14 -17.06 20.14
C ALA A 43 28.20 -17.02 21.37
N THR A 44 27.97 -18.15 22.04
CA THR A 44 27.19 -18.26 23.30
C THR A 44 28.04 -18.66 24.51
N GLY A 45 29.29 -19.10 24.30
CA GLY A 45 30.33 -19.02 25.32
C GLY A 45 30.31 -20.10 26.40
N ILE A 46 29.68 -21.25 26.15
CA ILE A 46 29.88 -22.47 26.94
C ILE A 46 30.07 -23.66 25.99
N GLY A 47 31.09 -24.48 26.28
CA GLY A 47 31.36 -25.73 25.59
C GLY A 47 30.39 -26.84 26.01
N ALA A 48 30.24 -27.88 25.18
CA ALA A 48 29.38 -29.00 25.50
C ALA A 48 29.79 -29.68 26.82
N GLN A 49 28.84 -29.80 27.75
CA GLN A 49 28.91 -30.83 28.78
C GLN A 49 28.05 -32.03 28.37
N GLU A 50 28.56 -33.20 28.70
CA GLU A 50 28.03 -34.50 28.29
C GLU A 50 26.64 -34.74 28.90
N GLY A 51 25.65 -35.11 28.07
CA GLY A 51 24.35 -35.58 28.58
C GLY A 51 23.24 -35.66 27.54
N LEU A 52 23.12 -34.65 26.67
CA LEU A 52 22.07 -34.60 25.65
C LEU A 52 22.67 -34.60 24.25
N LYS A 53 23.07 -35.79 23.78
CA LYS A 53 23.26 -36.02 22.34
C LYS A 53 21.91 -35.82 21.66
N TYR A 54 21.83 -34.87 20.72
CA TYR A 54 20.72 -34.82 19.77
C TYR A 54 20.91 -35.94 18.76
N THR A 55 20.64 -37.18 19.16
CA THR A 55 20.49 -38.28 18.20
C THR A 55 19.24 -38.01 17.36
N SER A 56 19.28 -38.42 16.10
CA SER A 56 18.14 -38.30 15.18
C SER A 56 17.05 -39.34 15.47
N ASP A 57 16.83 -39.68 16.74
CA ASP A 57 15.83 -40.65 17.17
C ASP A 57 14.46 -39.95 17.17
N GLU A 58 13.51 -40.53 16.43
CA GLU A 58 12.20 -39.93 16.12
C GLU A 58 11.27 -39.74 17.35
N ASP A 59 11.73 -40.09 18.56
CA ASP A 59 10.90 -40.29 19.75
C ASP A 59 11.38 -39.51 20.99
N TRP A 60 12.25 -38.48 20.82
CA TRP A 60 12.80 -37.70 21.94
C TRP A 60 11.79 -36.77 22.63
N VAL A 61 10.72 -36.37 21.93
CA VAL A 61 9.73 -35.39 22.42
C VAL A 61 9.06 -35.94 23.70
N PRO A 62 9.11 -35.23 24.84
CA PRO A 62 8.48 -35.71 26.07
C PRO A 62 6.97 -35.90 25.86
N LYS A 63 6.44 -37.09 26.15
CA LYS A 63 5.04 -37.48 25.84
C LYS A 63 4.02 -37.11 26.93
N ASN A 64 4.45 -36.38 27.95
CA ASN A 64 3.68 -36.06 29.17
C ASN A 64 3.78 -34.58 29.59
N LEU A 65 4.05 -33.66 28.65
CA LEU A 65 3.98 -32.22 28.91
C LEU A 65 2.52 -31.81 29.12
N GLU A 66 2.28 -30.90 30.07
CA GLU A 66 0.92 -30.45 30.34
C GLU A 66 0.45 -29.46 29.27
N LYS A 67 -0.51 -29.90 28.43
CA LYS A 67 -1.21 -29.07 27.45
C LYS A 67 -2.53 -28.56 28.04
N LYS A 68 -2.74 -27.25 28.04
CA LYS A 68 -3.94 -26.61 28.58
C LYS A 68 -4.51 -25.57 27.60
N ALA A 69 -5.83 -25.60 27.37
CA ALA A 69 -6.50 -24.58 26.57
C ALA A 69 -6.67 -23.31 27.41
N ILE A 70 -6.27 -22.15 26.87
CA ILE A 70 -6.40 -20.84 27.53
C ILE A 70 -7.31 -19.86 26.76
N GLN A 71 -7.62 -20.15 25.50
CA GLN A 71 -8.52 -19.38 24.65
C GLN A 71 -9.17 -20.32 23.63
N GLY A 72 -10.48 -20.16 23.37
CA GLY A 72 -11.16 -20.89 22.29
C GLY A 72 -11.34 -22.39 22.51
N GLU A 73 -11.51 -22.85 23.76
CA GLU A 73 -11.62 -24.28 24.13
C GLU A 73 -12.62 -25.07 23.26
N ASN A 74 -13.79 -24.48 22.97
CA ASN A 74 -14.86 -25.08 22.15
C ASN A 74 -14.62 -25.01 20.63
N LEU A 75 -13.52 -24.42 20.15
CA LEU A 75 -13.18 -24.38 18.72
C LEU A 75 -12.48 -25.66 18.30
N SER A 76 -12.64 -26.06 17.04
CA SER A 76 -11.86 -27.15 16.45
C SER A 76 -10.48 -26.64 16.02
N ASP A 77 -9.42 -27.41 16.27
CA ASP A 77 -8.04 -27.00 15.98
C ASP A 77 -7.87 -26.68 14.48
N ASP A 78 -8.41 -27.52 13.59
CA ASP A 78 -8.38 -27.41 12.11
C ASP A 78 -9.14 -26.22 11.51
N LYS A 79 -9.92 -25.50 12.31
CA LYS A 79 -10.75 -24.35 11.89
C LYS A 79 -10.47 -23.09 12.70
N SER A 80 -9.40 -23.12 13.48
CA SER A 80 -8.98 -22.01 14.33
C SER A 80 -7.70 -21.37 13.81
N ILE A 81 -7.45 -20.11 14.18
CA ILE A 81 -6.07 -19.63 14.21
C ILE A 81 -5.47 -20.11 15.54
N LEU A 82 -4.62 -21.14 15.47
CA LEU A 82 -4.09 -21.84 16.63
C LEU A 82 -2.72 -21.27 17.03
N TYR A 83 -2.66 -20.74 18.25
CA TYR A 83 -1.44 -20.32 18.92
C TYR A 83 -0.98 -21.40 19.90
N LEU A 84 0.30 -21.77 19.84
CA LEU A 84 0.94 -22.64 20.81
C LEU A 84 1.95 -21.85 21.65
N ILE A 85 1.74 -21.80 22.95
CA ILE A 85 2.58 -21.02 23.87
C ILE A 85 3.40 -21.98 24.74
N MET A 86 4.70 -21.79 24.77
CA MET A 86 5.66 -22.62 25.52
C MET A 86 6.52 -21.76 26.46
N ALA A 87 7.05 -22.40 27.50
CA ALA A 87 7.79 -21.76 28.58
C ALA A 87 9.31 -21.91 28.39
N ASP A 88 10.09 -20.84 28.54
CA ASP A 88 11.53 -20.92 28.79
C ASP A 88 11.90 -20.21 30.08
N GLY A 89 12.79 -20.79 30.88
CA GLY A 89 13.24 -20.18 32.13
C GLY A 89 12.21 -20.24 33.27
N PHE A 90 11.13 -21.01 33.14
CA PHE A 90 10.20 -21.28 34.24
C PHE A 90 10.47 -22.67 34.80
N THR A 91 10.85 -22.74 36.07
CA THR A 91 10.97 -24.00 36.82
C THR A 91 9.59 -24.62 37.08
N ALA A 92 9.55 -25.87 37.53
CA ALA A 92 8.29 -26.59 37.81
C ALA A 92 7.36 -25.84 38.79
N ASP A 93 7.92 -25.13 39.78
CA ASP A 93 7.18 -24.36 40.77
C ASP A 93 6.65 -23.02 40.21
N GLU A 94 7.16 -22.55 39.08
CA GLU A 94 6.76 -21.30 38.43
C GLU A 94 5.68 -21.50 37.33
N LYS A 95 5.12 -22.71 37.23
CA LYS A 95 4.08 -23.07 36.23
C LYS A 95 2.91 -22.09 36.19
N ASP A 96 2.35 -21.75 37.34
CA ASP A 96 1.20 -20.84 37.43
C ASP A 96 1.56 -19.41 36.98
N ALA A 97 2.81 -18.99 37.17
CA ALA A 97 3.31 -17.71 36.66
C ALA A 97 3.42 -17.72 35.13
N PHE A 98 3.93 -18.81 34.53
CA PHE A 98 3.92 -19.00 33.09
C PHE A 98 2.50 -18.97 32.51
N GLU A 99 1.57 -19.74 33.08
CA GLU A 99 0.18 -19.79 32.58
C GLU A 99 -0.53 -18.42 32.66
N LYS A 100 -0.22 -17.64 33.70
CA LYS A 100 -0.68 -16.25 33.82
C LYS A 100 -0.08 -15.39 32.71
N GLU A 101 1.23 -15.44 32.46
CA GLU A 101 1.85 -14.61 31.41
C GLU A 101 1.42 -15.02 29.99
N ALA A 102 1.18 -16.32 29.75
CA ALA A 102 0.58 -16.82 28.51
C ALA A 102 -0.85 -16.28 28.31
N SER A 103 -1.66 -16.29 29.38
CA SER A 103 -2.99 -15.70 29.38
C SER A 103 -2.95 -14.18 29.15
N ASP A 104 -2.00 -13.47 29.77
CA ASP A 104 -1.82 -12.03 29.60
C ASP A 104 -1.31 -11.66 28.21
N MET A 105 -0.46 -12.48 27.59
CA MET A 105 -0.04 -12.33 26.19
C MET A 105 -1.24 -12.45 25.24
N MET A 106 -2.06 -13.49 25.38
CA MET A 106 -3.26 -13.65 24.55
C MET A 106 -4.30 -12.55 24.81
N ASN A 107 -4.52 -12.17 26.07
CA ASN A 107 -5.39 -11.04 26.44
C ASN A 107 -4.88 -9.70 25.90
N TYR A 108 -3.58 -9.54 25.72
CA TYR A 108 -2.98 -8.37 25.09
C TYR A 108 -3.20 -8.38 23.58
N LEU A 109 -2.83 -9.47 22.89
CA LEU A 109 -3.04 -9.61 21.44
C LEU A 109 -4.53 -9.41 21.06
N MET A 110 -5.46 -10.04 21.79
CA MET A 110 -6.90 -9.94 21.53
C MET A 110 -7.54 -8.56 21.81
N LYS A 111 -6.76 -7.56 22.27
CA LYS A 111 -7.19 -6.14 22.34
C LYS A 111 -6.79 -5.34 21.11
N LEU A 112 -5.80 -5.79 20.34
CA LEU A 112 -5.27 -5.07 19.19
C LEU A 112 -6.15 -5.30 17.95
N VAL A 113 -6.35 -4.28 17.12
CA VAL A 113 -6.82 -4.46 15.74
C VAL A 113 -5.60 -4.79 14.88
N PRO A 114 -5.60 -5.85 14.04
CA PRO A 114 -6.75 -6.66 13.62
C PRO A 114 -6.96 -7.97 14.40
N TYR A 115 -6.06 -8.39 15.29
CA TYR A 115 -6.18 -9.64 16.08
C TYR A 115 -7.56 -9.83 16.74
N SER A 116 -8.11 -8.76 17.33
CA SER A 116 -9.42 -8.71 17.96
C SER A 116 -10.59 -9.01 17.02
N GLU A 117 -10.45 -8.77 15.70
CA GLU A 117 -11.45 -9.13 14.69
C GLU A 117 -11.59 -10.66 14.55
N PHE A 118 -10.52 -11.39 14.86
CA PHE A 118 -10.43 -12.85 14.77
C PHE A 118 -10.63 -13.58 16.09
N LYS A 119 -10.90 -12.88 17.20
CA LYS A 119 -10.99 -13.45 18.56
C LYS A 119 -11.90 -14.69 18.67
N ASN A 120 -12.97 -14.75 17.88
CA ASN A 120 -13.94 -15.87 17.88
C ASN A 120 -13.48 -17.09 17.05
N LEU A 121 -12.39 -16.96 16.30
CA LEU A 121 -11.69 -18.02 15.57
C LEU A 121 -10.32 -18.34 16.16
N THR A 122 -9.81 -17.51 17.07
CA THR A 122 -8.55 -17.75 17.77
C THR A 122 -8.68 -18.85 18.82
N LYS A 123 -7.82 -19.87 18.73
CA LYS A 123 -7.59 -20.87 19.78
C LYS A 123 -6.17 -20.73 20.30
N ALA A 124 -5.95 -20.93 21.60
CA ALA A 124 -4.59 -20.96 22.15
C ALA A 124 -4.44 -22.06 23.20
N TYR A 125 -3.33 -22.78 23.08
CA TYR A 125 -2.86 -23.75 24.05
C TYR A 125 -1.58 -23.27 24.71
N THR A 126 -1.45 -23.46 26.02
CA THR A 126 -0.13 -23.59 26.65
C THR A 126 0.33 -25.03 26.57
N VAL A 127 1.64 -25.24 26.41
CA VAL A 127 2.33 -26.49 26.71
C VAL A 127 3.46 -26.14 27.67
N PHE A 128 3.36 -26.63 28.91
CA PHE A 128 4.33 -26.29 29.94
C PHE A 128 5.62 -27.11 29.77
N THR A 129 6.72 -26.40 29.52
CA THR A 129 8.07 -26.93 29.27
C THR A 129 9.01 -26.49 30.41
N PRO A 130 9.04 -27.23 31.53
CA PRO A 130 9.79 -26.82 32.71
C PRO A 130 11.29 -26.76 32.44
N SER A 131 11.92 -25.68 32.93
CA SER A 131 13.36 -25.46 32.93
C SER A 131 13.99 -25.94 34.24
N ASN A 132 15.29 -26.27 34.22
CA ASN A 132 16.01 -26.65 35.45
C ASN A 132 16.37 -25.41 36.28
N GLU A 133 16.63 -24.27 35.61
CA GLU A 133 16.85 -22.97 36.24
C GLU A 133 15.78 -21.95 35.85
N SER A 134 15.54 -21.00 36.77
CA SER A 134 14.73 -19.80 36.52
C SER A 134 15.58 -18.70 35.87
N GLY A 135 15.00 -17.93 34.95
CA GLY A 135 15.69 -16.83 34.26
C GLY A 135 15.93 -17.07 32.77
N ALA A 136 16.63 -16.13 32.11
CA ALA A 136 17.17 -16.29 30.76
C ALA A 136 18.70 -16.18 30.80
N SER A 137 19.38 -16.76 29.80
CA SER A 137 20.83 -16.58 29.70
C SER A 137 21.18 -15.15 29.25
N ARG A 138 22.35 -14.65 29.67
CA ARG A 138 22.92 -13.36 29.24
C ARG A 138 22.09 -12.14 29.64
N ASP A 139 21.38 -12.24 30.76
CA ASP A 139 20.40 -11.25 31.22
C ASP A 139 21.01 -10.06 32.00
N LEU A 140 22.11 -9.49 31.49
CA LEU A 140 22.71 -8.26 32.03
C LEU A 140 22.52 -7.09 31.06
N SER A 141 22.05 -5.94 31.58
CA SER A 141 21.93 -4.70 30.80
C SER A 141 23.30 -4.19 30.32
N TYR A 142 23.36 -3.33 29.29
CA TYR A 142 24.62 -2.71 28.87
C TYR A 142 25.40 -2.08 30.02
N ALA A 143 24.69 -1.39 30.91
CA ALA A 143 25.32 -0.62 31.98
C ALA A 143 26.02 -1.56 32.96
N ASP A 144 25.38 -2.69 33.28
CA ASP A 144 25.89 -3.70 34.20
C ASP A 144 27.00 -4.53 33.54
N TYR A 145 26.80 -4.95 32.28
CA TYR A 145 27.83 -5.62 31.48
C TYR A 145 29.08 -4.74 31.33
N MET A 146 28.93 -3.46 31.02
CA MET A 146 30.06 -2.53 30.88
C MET A 146 30.68 -2.12 32.23
N ALA A 147 29.95 -2.24 33.34
CA ALA A 147 30.51 -2.10 34.69
C ALA A 147 31.38 -3.31 35.05
N GLN A 148 30.88 -4.53 34.82
CA GLN A 148 31.63 -5.77 34.99
C GLN A 148 32.86 -5.81 34.07
N TYR A 149 32.71 -5.47 32.79
CA TYR A 149 33.82 -5.39 31.82
C TYR A 149 34.96 -4.50 32.29
N LYS A 150 34.63 -3.33 32.86
CA LYS A 150 35.63 -2.42 33.43
C LYS A 150 36.29 -3.00 34.67
N ALA A 151 35.51 -3.58 35.59
CA ALA A 151 36.02 -4.20 36.80
C ALA A 151 36.97 -5.38 36.51
N GLU A 152 36.65 -6.25 35.55
CA GLU A 152 37.55 -7.34 35.14
C GLU A 152 38.79 -6.83 34.41
N LYS A 153 38.65 -5.79 33.58
CA LYS A 153 39.79 -5.14 32.92
C LYS A 153 40.74 -4.47 33.91
N GLU A 154 40.24 -3.96 35.04
CA GLU A 154 41.05 -3.40 36.13
C GLU A 154 41.79 -4.48 36.95
N LYS A 155 41.33 -5.74 36.93
CA LYS A 155 41.98 -6.88 37.59
C LYS A 155 43.13 -7.51 36.80
N GLY A 156 43.27 -7.21 35.51
CA GLY A 156 44.47 -7.54 34.74
C GLY A 156 44.41 -8.74 33.80
N GLU A 157 43.24 -9.05 33.22
CA GLU A 157 43.12 -9.92 32.04
C GLU A 157 42.36 -9.22 30.89
N GLN A 158 42.07 -9.90 29.78
CA GLN A 158 41.59 -9.33 28.51
C GLN A 158 40.21 -8.62 28.55
N GLY A 159 39.59 -8.47 29.72
CA GLY A 159 38.26 -7.87 29.89
C GLY A 159 37.14 -8.85 29.57
N ASN A 160 37.31 -10.13 29.89
CA ASN A 160 36.28 -11.13 29.66
C ASN A 160 35.24 -11.04 30.80
N VAL A 161 34.04 -10.56 30.48
CA VAL A 161 32.89 -10.66 31.38
C VAL A 161 32.42 -12.11 31.39
N GLU A 162 32.21 -12.68 32.57
CA GLU A 162 31.63 -14.01 32.71
C GLU A 162 30.22 -14.02 32.11
N ILE A 163 30.00 -14.93 31.16
CA ILE A 163 28.73 -15.03 30.43
C ILE A 163 27.76 -15.80 31.31
N ASP A 164 26.79 -15.11 31.91
CA ASP A 164 25.72 -15.78 32.64
C ASP A 164 24.93 -16.70 31.69
N THR A 165 24.86 -17.97 32.06
CA THR A 165 24.13 -19.00 31.34
C THR A 165 23.18 -19.71 32.29
N LYS A 166 22.02 -20.09 31.77
CA LYS A 166 20.96 -20.76 32.51
C LYS A 166 20.60 -22.07 31.84
N ASP A 167 20.38 -23.11 32.65
CA ASP A 167 19.88 -24.41 32.22
C ASP A 167 18.38 -24.37 31.91
N THR A 168 17.99 -23.52 30.93
CA THR A 168 16.60 -23.38 30.49
C THR A 168 16.23 -24.39 29.42
N PHE A 169 14.93 -24.64 29.24
CA PHE A 169 14.43 -25.65 28.34
C PHE A 169 14.87 -25.39 26.89
N PHE A 170 14.52 -24.25 26.30
CA PHE A 170 14.87 -23.83 24.94
C PHE A 170 16.21 -23.09 24.82
N LYS A 171 16.90 -22.81 25.94
CA LYS A 171 18.17 -22.05 25.96
C LYS A 171 18.00 -20.63 25.41
N CYS A 172 16.95 -19.90 25.80
CA CYS A 172 16.82 -18.52 25.39
C CYS A 172 17.92 -17.65 26.00
N ALA A 173 18.56 -16.85 25.16
CA ALA A 173 19.68 -15.99 25.53
C ALA A 173 19.55 -14.61 24.88
N PHE A 174 19.90 -13.55 25.61
CA PHE A 174 20.05 -12.22 25.02
C PHE A 174 21.33 -12.11 24.20
N ASN A 175 21.27 -11.44 23.06
CA ASN A 175 22.45 -11.20 22.23
C ASN A 175 23.30 -10.02 22.75
N GLN A 176 24.18 -10.31 23.71
CA GLN A 176 25.17 -9.34 24.21
C GLN A 176 26.44 -9.21 23.33
N LEU A 177 26.52 -9.88 22.17
CA LEU A 177 27.67 -9.74 21.27
C LEU A 177 27.50 -8.54 20.33
N SER A 178 27.96 -7.37 20.78
CA SER A 178 29.30 -6.93 20.34
C SER A 178 29.69 -5.54 20.85
N ALA A 179 30.46 -5.51 21.94
CA ALA A 179 31.28 -4.35 22.32
C ALA A 179 32.35 -3.98 21.26
N TYR A 180 32.54 -4.81 20.23
CA TYR A 180 33.52 -4.62 19.14
C TYR A 180 32.91 -3.97 17.88
N TYR A 181 31.60 -4.13 17.64
CA TYR A 181 30.91 -3.66 16.43
C TYR A 181 29.95 -2.49 16.67
N ASN A 182 29.73 -2.08 17.92
CA ASN A 182 29.02 -0.84 18.26
C ASN A 182 27.54 -0.82 17.79
N TYR A 183 26.91 -2.00 17.77
CA TYR A 183 25.48 -2.21 17.52
C TYR A 183 24.82 -2.77 18.79
N ASP A 184 23.77 -2.10 19.28
CA ASP A 184 22.97 -2.57 20.40
C ASP A 184 22.07 -3.74 19.93
N TYR A 185 22.46 -5.01 20.13
CA TYR A 185 21.57 -6.18 19.92
C TYR A 185 20.98 -6.73 21.23
N GLU A 186 21.18 -6.01 22.32
CA GLU A 186 20.87 -6.38 23.72
C GLU A 186 19.43 -6.76 24.07
N ARG A 187 18.51 -6.63 23.13
CA ARG A 187 17.07 -6.85 23.31
C ARG A 187 16.55 -7.94 22.39
N LEU A 188 17.40 -8.43 21.49
CA LEU A 188 17.19 -9.67 20.77
C LEU A 188 17.39 -10.81 21.78
N ILE A 189 16.33 -11.55 22.06
CA ILE A 189 16.37 -12.79 22.85
C ILE A 189 15.86 -13.93 21.99
N GLU A 190 16.68 -14.97 21.83
CA GLU A 190 16.42 -16.08 20.91
C GLU A 190 16.70 -17.41 21.62
N PRO A 191 15.90 -18.47 21.38
CA PRO A 191 16.29 -19.84 21.71
C PRO A 191 17.53 -20.26 20.90
N SER A 192 18.29 -21.24 21.41
CA SER A 192 19.36 -21.83 20.59
C SER A 192 18.81 -22.57 19.37
N CYS A 193 19.66 -22.91 18.38
CA CYS A 193 19.25 -23.72 17.23
C CYS A 193 18.56 -25.03 17.65
N ALA A 194 19.09 -25.70 18.68
CA ALA A 194 18.45 -26.86 19.28
C ALA A 194 17.16 -26.51 20.04
N GLY A 195 17.06 -25.34 20.65
CA GLY A 195 15.80 -24.81 21.19
C GLY A 195 14.70 -24.65 20.13
N MET A 196 15.03 -24.04 18.98
CA MET A 196 14.08 -23.85 17.87
C MET A 196 13.55 -25.17 17.31
N GLN A 197 14.45 -26.14 17.07
CA GLN A 197 14.04 -27.47 16.62
C GLN A 197 13.14 -28.15 17.66
N ARG A 198 13.49 -28.06 18.96
CA ARG A 198 12.67 -28.63 20.04
C ARG A 198 11.28 -27.99 20.13
N ALA A 199 11.17 -26.68 19.90
CA ALA A 199 9.88 -25.99 19.81
C ALA A 199 9.06 -26.48 18.60
N ALA A 200 9.68 -26.66 17.43
CA ALA A 200 9.02 -27.16 16.24
C ALA A 200 8.48 -28.60 16.41
N ASP A 201 9.24 -29.49 17.04
CA ASP A 201 8.84 -30.89 17.22
C ASP A 201 7.77 -31.04 18.31
N ILE A 202 7.86 -30.29 19.42
CA ILE A 202 6.77 -30.20 20.41
C ILE A 202 5.50 -29.65 19.74
N ALA A 203 5.62 -28.68 18.83
CA ALA A 203 4.46 -28.15 18.13
C ALA A 203 3.79 -29.18 17.20
N LYS A 204 4.57 -30.03 16.51
CA LYS A 204 4.03 -31.14 15.70
C LYS A 204 3.29 -32.17 16.55
N GLU A 205 3.83 -32.55 17.71
CA GLU A 205 3.22 -33.55 18.61
C GLU A 205 1.97 -32.99 19.29
N TYR A 206 2.08 -31.83 19.93
CA TYR A 206 1.03 -31.31 20.80
C TYR A 206 -0.03 -30.46 20.08
N ALA A 207 0.27 -29.89 18.92
CA ALA A 207 -0.67 -29.05 18.18
C ALA A 207 -0.35 -29.02 16.67
N PRO A 208 -0.45 -30.15 15.93
CA PRO A 208 -0.03 -30.26 14.53
C PRO A 208 -0.69 -29.28 13.54
N SER A 209 -1.78 -28.63 13.94
CA SER A 209 -2.47 -27.56 13.19
C SER A 209 -2.10 -26.14 13.64
N TYR A 210 -0.96 -25.95 14.33
CA TYR A 210 -0.51 -24.63 14.77
C TYR A 210 -0.28 -23.67 13.59
N ASN A 211 -0.59 -22.39 13.81
CA ASN A 211 -0.24 -21.31 12.88
C ASN A 211 0.90 -20.44 13.43
N GLN A 212 1.04 -20.36 14.76
CA GLN A 212 2.02 -19.53 15.44
C GLN A 212 2.48 -20.19 16.75
N ILE A 213 3.80 -20.25 16.94
CA ILE A 213 4.43 -20.57 18.22
C ILE A 213 4.79 -19.27 18.94
N ILE A 214 4.60 -19.22 20.26
CA ILE A 214 5.12 -18.18 21.14
C ILE A 214 5.95 -18.84 22.24
N ILE A 215 7.23 -18.48 22.38
CA ILE A 215 8.03 -18.81 23.55
C ILE A 215 8.02 -17.61 24.49
N ILE A 216 7.55 -17.81 25.72
CA ILE A 216 7.65 -16.83 26.80
C ILE A 216 8.89 -17.17 27.60
N SER A 217 9.86 -16.26 27.64
CA SER A 217 11.09 -16.40 28.42
C SER A 217 10.99 -15.65 29.75
N ASN A 218 11.33 -16.31 30.85
CA ASN A 218 11.24 -15.76 32.20
C ASN A 218 12.36 -14.74 32.47
N SER A 219 12.23 -13.54 31.93
CA SER A 219 13.14 -12.41 32.17
C SER A 219 12.36 -11.09 32.26
N GLU A 220 12.66 -10.30 33.29
CA GLU A 220 12.11 -8.95 33.43
C GLU A 220 12.72 -7.93 32.45
N ARG A 221 13.85 -8.26 31.80
CA ARG A 221 14.48 -7.40 30.80
C ARG A 221 13.62 -7.34 29.55
N TYR A 222 13.45 -6.14 28.99
CA TYR A 222 12.73 -5.96 27.73
C TYR A 222 13.48 -6.63 26.56
N GLY A 223 12.82 -7.54 25.87
CA GLY A 223 13.33 -8.15 24.65
C GLY A 223 12.37 -9.16 24.01
N GLY A 224 12.60 -9.40 22.73
CA GLY A 224 11.93 -10.42 21.95
C GLY A 224 12.67 -10.72 20.65
N SER A 225 12.10 -11.58 19.82
CA SER A 225 12.55 -11.88 18.46
C SER A 225 11.43 -12.58 17.70
N GLY A 226 11.56 -12.66 16.38
CA GLY A 226 10.60 -13.37 15.53
C GLY A 226 11.27 -14.11 14.40
N LEU A 227 10.60 -15.16 13.94
CA LEU A 227 10.91 -15.93 12.74
C LEU A 227 9.61 -16.27 12.02
N SER A 228 9.58 -16.09 10.70
CA SER A 228 8.44 -16.40 9.84
C SER A 228 8.91 -17.23 8.65
N GLU A 229 8.15 -18.26 8.31
CA GLU A 229 8.39 -19.12 7.14
C GLU A 229 8.54 -18.32 5.83
N GLN A 230 7.89 -17.16 5.75
CA GLN A 230 7.89 -16.28 4.58
C GLN A 230 9.31 -15.92 4.08
N TRP A 231 10.29 -15.87 4.99
CA TRP A 231 11.66 -15.43 4.69
C TRP A 231 12.61 -16.58 4.31
N GLY A 232 12.09 -17.81 4.20
CA GLY A 232 12.85 -19.00 3.82
C GLY A 232 13.44 -19.76 5.01
N PRO A 233 14.26 -20.80 4.75
CA PRO A 233 14.87 -21.58 5.83
C PRO A 233 15.85 -20.72 6.62
N TYR A 234 15.78 -20.79 7.95
CA TYR A 234 16.79 -20.21 8.82
C TYR A 234 18.16 -20.83 8.51
N ARG A 235 19.10 -19.99 8.07
CA ARG A 235 20.48 -20.38 7.77
C ARG A 235 21.42 -19.61 8.72
N PRO A 236 22.01 -20.28 9.72
CA PRO A 236 23.02 -19.67 10.57
C PRO A 236 24.14 -19.09 9.70
N TYR A 237 24.35 -17.77 9.78
CA TYR A 237 25.38 -17.11 8.97
C TYR A 237 26.76 -17.33 9.60
N TYR A 238 27.61 -18.08 8.91
CA TYR A 238 29.02 -18.24 9.25
C TYR A 238 29.90 -17.19 8.52
N PRO A 239 30.53 -16.25 9.24
CA PRO A 239 31.64 -15.48 8.70
C PRO A 239 32.93 -16.31 8.76
N THR A 240 33.12 -17.26 7.83
CA THR A 240 34.38 -18.01 7.72
C THR A 240 35.51 -17.09 7.22
N THR A 241 36.32 -16.52 8.13
CA THR A 241 37.44 -15.64 7.78
C THR A 241 38.75 -16.37 7.49
N THR A 242 38.77 -17.71 7.59
CA THR A 242 39.93 -18.55 7.24
C THR A 242 39.51 -19.79 6.47
N GLN A 243 39.75 -19.82 5.16
CA GLN A 243 40.10 -21.07 4.49
C GLN A 243 41.52 -21.45 4.92
N SER A 244 41.65 -22.25 5.98
CA SER A 244 42.79 -23.17 6.07
C SER A 244 42.50 -24.37 5.17
N SER A 245 43.53 -24.95 4.57
CA SER A 245 43.43 -26.04 3.59
C SER A 245 42.98 -27.39 4.17
N ASP A 246 42.80 -27.47 5.49
CA ASP A 246 42.80 -28.72 6.25
C ASP A 246 41.56 -28.88 7.15
N THR A 247 40.52 -28.06 6.97
CA THR A 247 39.20 -28.34 7.56
C THR A 247 38.56 -29.54 6.84
N PRO A 248 37.95 -30.52 7.55
CA PRO A 248 37.25 -31.62 6.92
C PRO A 248 36.18 -31.14 5.92
N ALA A 249 35.93 -31.95 4.89
CA ALA A 249 34.93 -31.63 3.89
C ALA A 249 33.57 -31.32 4.53
N LYS A 250 32.88 -30.30 4.00
CA LYS A 250 31.54 -29.87 4.41
C LYS A 250 30.63 -31.08 4.69
N ASP A 251 30.31 -31.31 5.95
CA ASP A 251 29.17 -32.13 6.30
C ASP A 251 27.91 -31.26 6.19
N GLU A 252 27.31 -31.22 4.99
CA GLU A 252 26.04 -30.52 4.72
C GLU A 252 24.85 -31.14 5.49
N THR A 253 25.11 -32.13 6.36
CA THR A 253 24.17 -32.93 7.15
C THR A 253 23.89 -32.37 8.54
N TYR A 254 24.78 -31.54 9.12
CA TYR A 254 24.71 -31.16 10.54
C TYR A 254 23.75 -29.99 10.85
N PHE A 255 23.27 -29.28 9.82
CA PHE A 255 22.27 -28.22 9.94
C PHE A 255 20.94 -28.68 9.36
N GLN A 256 20.09 -29.24 10.23
CA GLN A 256 18.66 -29.42 9.93
C GLN A 256 18.04 -28.03 9.67
N GLU A 257 17.78 -27.69 8.41
CA GLU A 257 17.05 -26.47 8.06
C GLU A 257 15.64 -26.53 8.69
N VAL A 258 15.41 -25.76 9.76
CA VAL A 258 14.08 -25.66 10.41
C VAL A 258 13.13 -24.90 9.47
N LYS A 259 12.51 -25.65 8.56
CA LYS A 259 11.54 -25.15 7.57
C LYS A 259 10.15 -25.05 8.19
N GLY A 260 9.41 -24.01 7.82
CA GLY A 260 7.99 -23.89 8.14
C GLY A 260 7.68 -23.52 9.60
N ILE A 261 8.58 -22.84 10.30
CA ILE A 261 8.31 -22.36 11.67
C ILE A 261 7.89 -20.89 11.66
N ASN A 262 6.74 -20.61 12.28
CA ASN A 262 6.32 -19.28 12.70
C ASN A 262 6.51 -19.20 14.21
N LEU A 263 7.49 -18.43 14.66
CA LEU A 263 7.90 -18.34 16.06
C LEU A 263 8.03 -16.87 16.46
N ALA A 264 7.50 -16.52 17.64
CA ALA A 264 7.79 -15.28 18.31
C ALA A 264 8.34 -15.59 19.71
N VAL A 265 9.35 -14.85 20.14
CA VAL A 265 9.91 -14.92 21.49
C VAL A 265 9.62 -13.60 22.19
N ALA A 266 9.17 -13.66 23.43
CA ALA A 266 9.01 -12.49 24.27
C ALA A 266 9.44 -12.80 25.70
N SER A 267 10.16 -11.89 26.32
CA SER A 267 10.37 -11.93 27.76
C SER A 267 9.07 -11.57 28.53
N ILE A 268 9.00 -11.81 29.84
CA ILE A 268 7.84 -11.44 30.66
C ILE A 268 7.67 -9.91 30.84
N ASN A 269 8.64 -9.11 30.40
CA ASN A 269 8.52 -7.65 30.40
C ASN A 269 7.27 -7.20 29.63
N SER A 270 6.47 -6.32 30.24
CA SER A 270 5.21 -5.84 29.65
C SER A 270 5.34 -5.24 28.24
N ALA A 271 6.48 -4.64 27.89
CA ALA A 271 6.74 -4.09 26.55
C ALA A 271 7.05 -5.19 25.52
N SER A 272 7.55 -6.36 25.92
CA SER A 272 7.84 -7.48 24.99
C SER A 272 6.57 -8.04 24.33
N LYS A 273 5.39 -7.77 24.90
CA LYS A 273 4.08 -8.07 24.30
C LYS A 273 3.81 -7.25 23.03
N GLU A 274 4.41 -6.06 22.89
CA GLU A 274 4.40 -5.28 21.64
C GLU A 274 5.32 -5.90 20.58
N VAL A 275 6.49 -6.42 20.98
CA VAL A 275 7.41 -7.16 20.08
C VAL A 275 6.69 -8.38 19.55
N ALA A 276 6.16 -9.25 20.41
CA ALA A 276 5.38 -10.42 19.97
C ALA A 276 4.24 -10.04 19.00
N ALA A 277 3.51 -8.95 19.27
CA ALA A 277 2.46 -8.48 18.36
C ALA A 277 2.97 -8.04 16.97
N HIS A 278 4.19 -7.52 16.88
CA HIS A 278 4.88 -7.17 15.63
C HIS A 278 5.43 -8.43 14.93
N GLU A 279 6.11 -9.31 15.64
CA GLU A 279 6.73 -10.51 15.07
C GLU A 279 5.70 -11.48 14.48
N ILE A 280 4.60 -11.70 15.21
CA ILE A 280 3.45 -12.50 14.75
C ILE A 280 2.81 -11.88 13.49
N ALA A 281 2.99 -10.57 13.25
CA ALA A 281 2.47 -9.91 12.06
C ALA A 281 3.26 -10.22 10.78
N HIS A 282 4.56 -10.54 10.87
CA HIS A 282 5.29 -11.11 9.74
C HIS A 282 4.74 -12.49 9.37
N ALA A 283 4.55 -13.36 10.36
CA ALA A 283 4.05 -14.72 10.18
C ALA A 283 2.58 -14.78 9.71
N LEU A 284 1.66 -14.21 10.47
CA LEU A 284 0.21 -14.33 10.23
C LEU A 284 -0.36 -13.21 9.34
N GLY A 285 0.36 -12.11 9.17
CA GLY A 285 -0.01 -10.99 8.31
C GLY A 285 0.68 -10.97 6.95
N ASN A 286 1.79 -11.72 6.77
CA ASN A 286 2.68 -11.64 5.60
C ASN A 286 3.18 -10.19 5.39
N LEU A 287 3.57 -9.51 6.48
CA LEU A 287 3.96 -8.10 6.46
C LEU A 287 5.48 -7.93 6.45
N ALA A 288 5.96 -6.88 5.78
CA ALA A 288 7.32 -6.39 5.91
C ALA A 288 7.40 -5.31 6.99
N ASP A 289 8.61 -4.98 7.42
CA ASP A 289 8.87 -3.79 8.22
C ASP A 289 8.55 -2.50 7.46
N GLU A 290 8.00 -1.52 8.18
CA GLU A 290 7.82 -0.15 7.71
C GLU A 290 8.95 0.78 8.24
N TYR A 291 9.81 0.32 9.15
CA TYR A 291 11.19 0.84 9.23
C TYR A 291 12.04 0.15 8.15
N TRP A 292 13.17 0.72 7.73
CA TRP A 292 14.03 0.05 6.73
C TRP A 292 14.79 -1.11 7.38
N PRO A 293 14.56 -2.37 6.96
CA PRO A 293 15.21 -3.54 7.58
C PRO A 293 16.59 -3.82 6.98
N GLY A 294 16.89 -3.25 5.80
CA GLY A 294 18.06 -3.60 4.98
C GLY A 294 17.63 -4.23 3.65
N GLU A 295 18.48 -4.13 2.62
CA GLU A 295 18.16 -4.60 1.26
C GLU A 295 17.77 -6.08 1.20
N VAL A 296 18.38 -6.92 2.03
CA VAL A 296 18.17 -8.39 2.04
C VAL A 296 16.76 -8.82 2.49
N PHE A 297 16.08 -8.01 3.31
CA PHE A 297 14.70 -8.25 3.74
C PHE A 297 13.67 -7.46 2.92
N ALA A 298 14.14 -6.64 1.97
CA ALA A 298 13.26 -5.83 1.15
C ALA A 298 12.56 -6.69 0.09
N THR A 299 11.22 -6.74 0.11
CA THR A 299 10.46 -7.70 -0.71
C THR A 299 9.22 -7.11 -1.38
N GLU A 300 8.94 -7.56 -2.60
CA GLU A 300 7.68 -7.29 -3.30
C GLU A 300 6.55 -8.26 -2.90
N ASN A 301 6.83 -9.26 -2.06
CA ASN A 301 5.84 -10.26 -1.66
C ASN A 301 4.92 -9.79 -0.50
N CYS A 302 5.31 -8.76 0.25
CA CYS A 302 4.50 -8.17 1.31
C CYS A 302 3.52 -7.11 0.76
N PRO A 303 2.31 -6.94 1.35
CA PRO A 303 1.34 -5.95 0.89
C PRO A 303 1.76 -4.51 1.20
N ASN A 304 2.63 -4.29 2.20
CA ASN A 304 3.01 -3.00 2.75
C ASN A 304 4.43 -2.51 2.36
N MET A 305 5.07 -3.10 1.35
CA MET A 305 6.39 -2.67 0.85
C MET A 305 6.48 -2.84 -0.66
N THR A 306 7.08 -1.90 -1.41
CA THR A 306 7.22 -2.01 -2.89
C THR A 306 8.31 -1.09 -3.46
N GLN A 307 8.82 -1.37 -4.66
CA GLN A 307 9.78 -0.53 -5.39
C GLN A 307 9.12 0.50 -6.31
N THR A 308 7.78 0.43 -6.53
CA THR A 308 7.09 1.41 -7.37
C THR A 308 6.65 2.64 -6.59
N SER A 309 7.01 3.83 -7.08
CA SER A 309 6.47 5.11 -6.60
C SER A 309 5.16 5.53 -7.30
N ASP A 310 4.72 4.78 -8.32
CA ASP A 310 3.49 5.10 -9.03
C ASP A 310 2.27 4.71 -8.17
N ALA A 311 1.62 5.72 -7.61
CA ALA A 311 0.38 5.60 -6.83
C ALA A 311 -0.76 4.83 -7.53
N SER A 312 -0.72 4.67 -8.86
CA SER A 312 -1.69 3.85 -9.60
C SER A 312 -1.32 2.36 -9.69
N GLN A 313 -0.08 2.01 -9.36
CA GLN A 313 0.51 0.67 -9.45
C GLN A 313 0.88 0.06 -8.09
N VAL A 314 1.06 0.85 -7.02
CA VAL A 314 1.30 0.32 -5.68
C VAL A 314 0.19 -0.64 -5.23
N LYS A 315 0.56 -1.68 -4.49
CA LYS A 315 -0.36 -2.74 -4.02
C LYS A 315 -1.56 -2.19 -3.24
N TRP A 316 -1.36 -1.09 -2.51
CA TRP A 316 -2.38 -0.41 -1.71
C TRP A 316 -3.03 0.81 -2.40
N LYS A 317 -2.97 0.91 -3.74
CA LYS A 317 -3.52 2.06 -4.51
C LYS A 317 -4.97 2.43 -4.14
N ASP A 318 -5.79 1.45 -3.81
CA ASP A 318 -7.21 1.67 -3.48
C ASP A 318 -7.37 2.37 -2.12
N PHE A 319 -6.43 2.17 -1.19
CA PHE A 319 -6.36 2.88 0.10
C PHE A 319 -5.88 4.33 -0.02
N LEU A 320 -5.16 4.69 -1.09
CA LEU A 320 -4.69 6.08 -1.31
C LEU A 320 -5.84 7.06 -1.54
N THR A 321 -6.98 6.57 -2.01
CA THR A 321 -8.22 7.35 -2.13
C THR A 321 -8.77 7.84 -0.78
N TYR A 322 -8.26 7.30 0.32
CA TYR A 322 -8.64 7.64 1.70
C TYR A 322 -7.45 8.13 2.55
N SER A 323 -6.38 8.60 1.91
CA SER A 323 -5.12 9.04 2.54
C SER A 323 -5.29 10.05 3.69
N GLU A 324 -6.26 10.98 3.60
CA GLU A 324 -6.60 11.91 4.69
C GLU A 324 -7.18 11.23 5.95
N ARG A 325 -7.68 9.99 5.83
CA ARG A 325 -8.30 9.20 6.91
C ARG A 325 -7.35 8.12 7.43
N THR A 326 -6.74 7.37 6.52
CA THR A 326 -5.87 6.22 6.85
C THR A 326 -4.42 6.60 7.09
N LYS A 327 -4.06 7.88 6.84
CA LYS A 327 -2.67 8.37 6.72
C LYS A 327 -1.83 7.64 5.66
N ASN A 328 -2.44 6.79 4.83
CA ASN A 328 -1.73 6.02 3.83
C ASN A 328 -1.27 6.89 2.66
N GLY A 329 -0.04 6.70 2.22
CA GLY A 329 0.61 7.40 1.11
C GLY A 329 1.53 6.46 0.35
N VAL A 330 2.48 7.01 -0.40
CA VAL A 330 3.58 6.25 -1.00
C VAL A 330 4.87 6.87 -0.45
N PHE A 331 5.25 6.45 0.75
CA PHE A 331 6.36 7.05 1.50
C PHE A 331 7.65 6.29 1.22
N GLN A 332 8.68 6.98 0.76
CA GLN A 332 10.00 6.42 0.54
C GLN A 332 10.67 6.04 1.88
N TYR A 333 11.52 5.00 1.91
CA TYR A 333 12.37 4.72 3.07
C TYR A 333 13.53 5.73 3.15
N GLU A 334 13.21 6.96 3.55
CA GLU A 334 14.15 8.08 3.63
C GLU A 334 14.95 8.14 4.94
N GLY A 335 16.17 8.70 4.87
CA GLY A 335 16.98 9.00 6.03
C GLY A 335 17.67 7.78 6.68
N TYR A 336 17.99 6.77 5.87
CA TYR A 336 18.89 5.67 6.20
C TYR A 336 20.22 5.85 5.44
N GLY A 337 21.31 5.27 5.96
CA GLY A 337 22.63 5.32 5.31
C GLY A 337 22.77 4.39 4.09
N ASP A 338 21.86 3.43 3.99
CA ASP A 338 21.75 2.48 2.88
C ASP A 338 21.16 3.16 1.63
N ALA A 339 21.85 3.04 0.49
CA ALA A 339 21.39 3.59 -0.78
C ALA A 339 20.15 2.87 -1.32
N ALA A 340 20.02 1.55 -1.07
CA ALA A 340 18.93 0.72 -1.53
C ALA A 340 17.58 1.18 -0.97
N ALA A 341 17.54 1.70 0.26
CA ALA A 341 16.34 2.24 0.91
C ALA A 341 15.60 3.27 0.04
N ASN A 342 16.33 4.10 -0.70
CA ASN A 342 15.75 5.12 -1.58
C ASN A 342 15.00 4.54 -2.80
N SER A 343 15.14 3.24 -3.09
CA SER A 343 14.39 2.57 -4.17
C SER A 343 13.05 1.98 -3.70
N TRP A 344 12.78 1.96 -2.39
CA TRP A 344 11.62 1.32 -1.79
C TRP A 344 10.64 2.30 -1.16
N TYR A 345 9.39 1.86 -1.02
CA TYR A 345 8.24 2.63 -0.54
C TYR A 345 7.35 1.79 0.37
N ARG A 346 6.67 2.46 1.30
CA ARG A 346 5.74 1.91 2.29
C ARG A 346 4.42 2.70 2.37
N PRO A 347 3.34 2.11 2.91
CA PRO A 347 2.04 2.76 2.96
C PRO A 347 1.95 3.84 4.04
N SER A 348 2.62 3.74 5.18
CA SER A 348 2.47 4.71 6.27
C SER A 348 3.80 5.36 6.69
N LYS A 349 3.74 6.36 7.59
CA LYS A 349 4.93 7.05 8.12
C LYS A 349 4.66 7.62 9.51
N GLY A 350 5.30 7.05 10.52
CA GLY A 350 5.14 7.36 11.94
C GLY A 350 3.79 6.92 12.50
N SER A 351 3.15 5.90 11.93
CA SER A 351 1.76 5.52 12.26
C SER A 351 1.40 4.03 12.08
N CYS A 352 2.39 3.14 12.00
CA CYS A 352 2.16 1.69 11.91
C CYS A 352 3.00 0.93 12.93
N LYS A 353 2.44 -0.13 13.52
CA LYS A 353 3.17 -1.07 14.39
C LYS A 353 4.36 -1.74 13.68
N MET A 354 4.33 -1.87 12.35
CA MET A 354 5.48 -2.33 11.56
C MET A 354 6.61 -1.29 11.44
N GLU A 355 6.40 -0.04 11.85
CA GLU A 355 7.43 1.03 11.84
C GLU A 355 7.90 1.40 13.25
N ALA A 356 7.01 1.29 14.25
CA ALA A 356 7.30 1.61 15.64
C ALA A 356 6.38 0.86 16.61
N LEU A 357 6.95 0.36 17.71
CA LEU A 357 6.21 -0.28 18.80
C LEU A 357 5.66 0.77 19.78
N SER A 358 4.50 0.54 20.36
CA SER A 358 3.98 1.43 21.42
C SER A 358 4.85 1.31 22.67
N TYR A 359 5.08 2.42 23.37
CA TYR A 359 5.81 2.39 24.64
C TYR A 359 4.83 2.49 25.82
N PRO A 360 4.80 1.52 26.75
CA PRO A 360 3.95 1.59 27.93
C PRO A 360 4.11 2.93 28.67
N ASN A 361 3.00 3.51 29.12
CA ASN A 361 2.95 4.78 29.86
C ASN A 361 3.40 6.04 29.09
N SER A 362 3.73 5.96 27.80
CA SER A 362 4.12 7.15 26.99
C SER A 362 2.95 8.00 26.51
N GLY A 363 1.73 7.45 26.47
CA GLY A 363 0.60 8.05 25.74
C GLY A 363 0.79 8.05 24.22
N ILE A 364 1.68 7.20 23.69
CA ILE A 364 1.89 6.95 22.28
C ILE A 364 1.55 5.48 22.00
N PHE A 365 0.54 5.27 21.18
CA PHE A 365 0.09 3.96 20.73
C PHE A 365 0.28 3.86 19.22
N TYR A 366 0.75 2.71 18.73
CA TYR A 366 0.91 2.44 17.29
C TYR A 366 0.06 1.23 16.91
N GLU A 367 -1.04 1.45 16.20
CA GLU A 367 -1.80 0.37 15.56
C GLU A 367 -1.15 -0.04 14.22
N PHE A 368 -1.58 -1.16 13.64
CA PHE A 368 -1.25 -1.47 12.24
C PHE A 368 -1.92 -0.47 11.30
N CYS A 369 -1.26 -0.08 10.20
CA CYS A 369 -1.91 0.71 9.15
C CYS A 369 -2.96 -0.13 8.41
N GLU A 370 -3.93 0.50 7.72
CA GLU A 370 -5.00 -0.26 7.04
C GLU A 370 -4.48 -1.24 5.97
N VAL A 371 -3.31 -0.99 5.38
CA VAL A 371 -2.68 -1.94 4.44
C VAL A 371 -2.21 -3.19 5.18
N CYS A 372 -1.61 -3.03 6.35
CA CYS A 372 -1.22 -4.11 7.25
C CYS A 372 -2.43 -4.85 7.82
N ARG A 373 -3.50 -4.15 8.20
CA ARG A 373 -4.76 -4.76 8.65
C ARG A 373 -5.41 -5.60 7.56
N GLU A 374 -5.40 -5.14 6.31
CA GLU A 374 -5.98 -5.91 5.20
C GLU A 374 -5.14 -7.15 4.86
N GLY A 375 -3.79 -7.05 4.91
CA GLY A 375 -2.90 -8.21 4.80
C GLY A 375 -3.19 -9.26 5.88
N PHE A 376 -3.39 -8.83 7.12
CA PHE A 376 -3.87 -9.67 8.21
C PHE A 376 -5.24 -10.31 7.93
N ARG A 377 -6.23 -9.51 7.51
CA ARG A 377 -7.61 -10.00 7.24
C ARG A 377 -7.63 -11.05 6.14
N GLU A 378 -6.76 -10.91 5.15
CA GLU A 378 -6.54 -11.91 4.12
C GLU A 378 -5.90 -13.19 4.70
N ASN A 379 -4.73 -13.08 5.34
CA ASN A 379 -3.95 -14.26 5.72
C ASN A 379 -4.53 -15.03 6.93
N MET A 380 -5.12 -14.35 7.92
CA MET A 380 -5.87 -15.01 9.02
C MET A 380 -7.12 -15.74 8.52
N SER A 381 -7.77 -15.21 7.47
CA SER A 381 -8.91 -15.89 6.82
C SER A 381 -8.47 -17.10 5.99
N LYS A 382 -7.22 -17.14 5.49
CA LYS A 382 -6.62 -18.36 4.92
C LYS A 382 -6.32 -19.37 6.04
N ALA A 383 -5.63 -18.94 7.09
CA ALA A 383 -5.17 -19.78 8.19
C ALA A 383 -6.32 -20.53 8.91
N SER A 384 -7.41 -19.83 9.22
CA SER A 384 -8.59 -20.43 9.85
C SER A 384 -9.50 -21.24 8.91
N ASN A 385 -9.27 -21.16 7.59
CA ASN A 385 -10.15 -21.67 6.53
C ASN A 385 -11.66 -21.39 6.75
N SER A 386 -11.97 -20.29 7.44
CA SER A 386 -13.29 -20.00 7.98
C SER A 386 -13.86 -18.72 7.40
N THR A 387 -15.17 -18.72 7.18
CA THR A 387 -15.89 -17.54 6.72
C THR A 387 -16.09 -16.55 7.86
N SER A 388 -15.68 -15.31 7.61
CA SER A 388 -15.73 -14.20 8.55
C SER A 388 -16.30 -12.96 7.90
N ILE A 389 -17.00 -12.15 8.70
CA ILE A 389 -17.55 -10.86 8.29
C ILE A 389 -16.91 -9.77 9.13
N TYR A 390 -16.29 -8.80 8.47
CA TYR A 390 -15.58 -7.68 9.12
C TYR A 390 -16.26 -6.38 8.76
N TRP A 391 -16.07 -5.39 9.62
CA TRP A 391 -16.37 -3.99 9.31
C TRP A 391 -15.07 -3.32 8.88
N GLN A 392 -15.01 -2.82 7.65
CA GLN A 392 -13.92 -1.95 7.18
C GLN A 392 -14.30 -0.50 7.43
N ASP A 393 -13.46 0.22 8.19
CA ASP A 393 -13.76 1.54 8.75
C ASP A 393 -13.96 2.66 7.71
N TYR A 394 -13.59 2.41 6.44
CA TYR A 394 -13.64 3.33 5.33
C TYR A 394 -14.71 2.92 4.29
N CYS A 395 -15.98 3.28 4.50
CA CYS A 395 -16.99 3.10 3.44
C CYS A 395 -16.58 3.84 2.16
N LYS A 396 -16.92 3.29 0.99
CA LYS A 396 -16.53 3.83 -0.33
C LYS A 396 -17.16 5.19 -0.67
N ASN A 397 -18.24 5.59 0.04
CA ASN A 397 -18.99 6.83 -0.21
C ASN A 397 -19.41 7.57 1.07
N SER A 398 -19.03 7.10 2.27
CA SER A 398 -19.30 7.79 3.54
C SER A 398 -18.14 8.70 3.93
N THR A 399 -18.45 9.74 4.72
CA THR A 399 -17.46 10.63 5.32
C THR A 399 -17.64 10.59 6.85
N PRO A 400 -16.79 9.84 7.58
CA PRO A 400 -16.69 10.01 9.04
C PRO A 400 -16.30 11.46 9.38
N SER A 401 -16.85 12.01 10.47
CA SER A 401 -16.62 13.38 10.91
C SER A 401 -15.25 13.55 11.61
N THR A 402 -14.44 14.53 11.20
CA THR A 402 -13.05 14.74 11.69
C THR A 402 -12.91 15.78 12.83
N ALA A 403 -12.17 15.44 13.90
CA ALA A 403 -12.74 15.67 15.24
C ALA A 403 -11.81 15.99 16.49
N LYS A 404 -12.20 16.92 17.42
CA LYS A 404 -11.49 17.39 18.67
C LYS A 404 -12.39 18.02 19.83
N THR A 405 -13.16 17.28 20.68
CA THR A 405 -14.24 17.55 21.75
C THR A 405 -15.74 18.05 21.46
N ILE A 406 -16.37 19.04 22.18
CA ILE A 406 -17.43 20.11 21.90
C ILE A 406 -17.49 20.94 23.21
N ALA A 407 -17.34 22.26 23.18
CA ALA A 407 -17.27 23.11 24.37
C ALA A 407 -18.65 23.40 25.02
N ALA A 408 -18.63 23.69 26.33
CA ALA A 408 -19.82 23.85 27.18
C ALA A 408 -20.73 25.05 26.83
N ASP A 409 -20.28 25.95 25.96
CA ASP A 409 -21.04 27.08 25.40
C ASP A 409 -21.76 26.76 24.07
N GLY A 410 -21.61 25.53 23.57
CA GLY A 410 -22.16 25.08 22.29
C GLY A 410 -21.18 25.15 21.10
N THR A 411 -19.91 25.52 21.33
CA THR A 411 -18.91 25.65 20.27
C THR A 411 -18.28 24.32 19.88
N LEU A 412 -18.14 24.05 18.58
CA LEU A 412 -17.51 22.83 18.05
C LEU A 412 -15.99 22.78 18.27
N GLU A 413 -15.61 22.26 19.43
CA GLU A 413 -14.70 21.10 19.51
C GLU A 413 -15.42 19.84 18.78
N TYR A 414 -14.93 18.59 18.66
CA TYR A 414 -15.56 17.44 17.88
C TYR A 414 -15.27 15.88 18.17
N SER A 415 -14.36 15.37 19.06
CA SER A 415 -13.35 14.21 18.96
C SER A 415 -13.71 12.70 19.09
N THR A 416 -12.93 11.82 18.39
CA THR A 416 -12.30 10.53 18.86
C THR A 416 -11.41 9.81 17.80
N LEU A 417 -10.19 10.32 17.53
CA LEU A 417 -9.11 9.44 17.07
C LEU A 417 -8.44 8.82 18.31
N ASP A 418 -8.02 7.55 18.23
CA ASP A 418 -7.06 7.01 19.19
C ASP A 418 -5.69 7.73 19.05
N GLN A 419 -4.74 7.39 19.93
CA GLN A 419 -3.41 8.01 19.93
C GLN A 419 -2.59 7.67 18.67
N SER A 420 -2.92 6.59 17.94
CA SER A 420 -2.28 6.25 16.65
C SER A 420 -2.90 7.00 15.46
N GLY A 421 -4.17 7.38 15.56
CA GLY A 421 -4.88 8.26 14.63
C GLY A 421 -5.97 7.61 13.78
N TYR A 422 -6.60 6.52 14.25
CA TYR A 422 -7.79 5.89 13.67
C TYR A 422 -9.02 6.20 14.52
N THR A 423 -10.20 6.28 13.88
CA THR A 423 -11.45 6.66 14.56
C THR A 423 -12.00 5.52 15.41
N THR A 424 -12.08 5.70 16.74
CA THR A 424 -12.66 4.69 17.64
C THR A 424 -14.16 4.82 17.84
N GLU A 425 -14.75 5.98 17.50
CA GLU A 425 -16.20 6.14 17.39
C GLU A 425 -16.59 6.50 15.94
N PHE A 426 -17.47 5.70 15.35
CA PHE A 426 -17.97 5.91 13.99
C PHE A 426 -19.01 7.03 13.97
N ALA A 427 -18.53 8.27 14.04
CA ALA A 427 -19.35 9.48 14.11
C ALA A 427 -19.65 10.05 12.71
N TYR A 428 -20.91 10.06 12.29
CA TYR A 428 -21.37 10.56 10.99
C TYR A 428 -22.22 11.82 11.16
N THR A 429 -21.94 12.89 10.40
CA THR A 429 -22.76 14.12 10.44
C THR A 429 -24.04 13.99 9.60
N GLY A 430 -25.17 14.38 10.20
CA GLY A 430 -26.47 14.44 9.51
C GLY A 430 -27.26 13.13 9.56
N ASN A 431 -27.05 12.24 8.59
CA ASN A 431 -27.75 10.95 8.49
C ASN A 431 -26.75 9.77 8.56
N ALA A 432 -27.23 8.57 8.87
CA ALA A 432 -26.45 7.36 8.63
C ALA A 432 -25.98 7.29 7.16
N PRO A 433 -24.75 6.80 6.89
CA PRO A 433 -24.28 6.62 5.53
C PRO A 433 -25.21 5.73 4.70
N LYS A 434 -25.50 6.17 3.47
CA LYS A 434 -26.31 5.39 2.52
C LYS A 434 -25.64 4.08 2.08
N ASP A 435 -24.36 3.94 2.40
CA ASP A 435 -23.48 2.84 2.04
C ASP A 435 -22.82 2.18 3.27
N LEU A 436 -23.38 2.38 4.48
CA LEU A 436 -22.88 1.75 5.72
C LEU A 436 -22.80 0.23 5.59
N GLU A 437 -23.80 -0.36 4.94
CA GLU A 437 -23.85 -1.80 4.61
C GLU A 437 -22.67 -2.25 3.72
N SER A 438 -22.10 -1.36 2.91
CA SER A 438 -20.95 -1.66 2.04
C SER A 438 -19.59 -1.68 2.75
N SER A 439 -19.55 -1.26 4.02
CA SER A 439 -18.37 -1.46 4.89
C SER A 439 -18.27 -2.89 5.44
N PHE A 440 -19.33 -3.70 5.33
CA PHE A 440 -19.28 -5.07 5.78
C PHE A 440 -18.76 -5.99 4.68
N ILE A 441 -17.55 -6.49 4.87
CA ILE A 441 -16.87 -7.38 3.92
C ILE A 441 -16.87 -8.79 4.48
N VAL A 442 -17.39 -9.74 3.70
CA VAL A 442 -17.27 -11.17 4.00
C VAL A 442 -16.02 -11.70 3.30
N ARG A 443 -15.18 -12.45 4.01
CA ARG A 443 -14.09 -13.24 3.41
C ARG A 443 -14.20 -14.72 3.79
N HIS A 444 -13.72 -15.57 2.91
CA HIS A 444 -13.57 -17.01 3.11
C HIS A 444 -12.27 -17.48 2.46
N ALA A 445 -11.48 -18.30 3.15
CA ALA A 445 -10.15 -18.76 2.70
C ALA A 445 -9.28 -17.61 2.13
N GLY A 446 -9.28 -16.45 2.80
CA GLY A 446 -8.59 -15.23 2.38
C GLY A 446 -9.25 -14.41 1.28
N THR A 447 -10.16 -14.97 0.50
CA THR A 447 -10.79 -14.31 -0.65
C THR A 447 -12.00 -13.50 -0.20
N VAL A 448 -12.20 -12.29 -0.76
CA VAL A 448 -13.45 -11.52 -0.58
C VAL A 448 -14.58 -12.25 -1.29
N VAL A 449 -15.69 -12.49 -0.60
CA VAL A 449 -16.89 -13.08 -1.19
C VAL A 449 -17.58 -12.02 -2.04
N ASP A 450 -17.82 -12.32 -3.31
CA ASP A 450 -18.53 -11.40 -4.22
C ASP A 450 -20.03 -11.35 -3.92
N ASN A 451 -20.56 -10.14 -3.71
CA ASN A 451 -21.98 -9.85 -3.49
C ASN A 451 -22.65 -10.75 -2.41
N PRO A 452 -22.11 -10.82 -1.18
CA PRO A 452 -22.63 -11.69 -0.13
C PRO A 452 -24.03 -11.25 0.31
N LYS A 453 -24.92 -12.22 0.57
CA LYS A 453 -26.24 -11.96 1.13
C LYS A 453 -26.13 -11.71 2.64
N ILE A 454 -25.90 -10.45 3.00
CA ILE A 454 -25.83 -10.00 4.39
C ILE A 454 -27.22 -9.51 4.84
N THR A 455 -27.64 -9.91 6.04
CA THR A 455 -28.82 -9.37 6.73
C THR A 455 -28.38 -8.35 7.78
N PHE A 456 -28.94 -7.15 7.74
CA PHE A 456 -28.64 -6.09 8.71
C PHE A 456 -29.78 -5.94 9.71
N THR A 457 -29.46 -5.89 11.00
CA THR A 457 -30.40 -5.56 12.09
C THR A 457 -29.86 -4.39 12.89
N TYR A 458 -30.69 -3.37 13.08
CA TYR A 458 -30.33 -2.13 13.77
C TYR A 458 -30.94 -2.08 15.17
N TYR A 459 -30.24 -1.44 16.09
CA TYR A 459 -30.64 -1.26 17.48
C TYR A 459 -30.36 0.17 17.96
N ASP A 460 -31.20 0.69 18.86
CA ASP A 460 -30.94 1.94 19.58
C ASP A 460 -29.91 1.77 20.71
N SER A 461 -29.55 2.87 21.38
CA SER A 461 -28.64 2.87 22.53
C SER A 461 -29.16 2.09 23.75
N LYS A 462 -30.45 1.73 23.79
CA LYS A 462 -31.09 0.89 24.81
C LYS A 462 -31.20 -0.58 24.35
N LYS A 463 -30.61 -0.95 23.20
CA LYS A 463 -30.67 -2.26 22.56
C LYS A 463 -32.08 -2.67 22.07
N ASN A 464 -33.02 -1.73 21.91
CA ASN A 464 -34.28 -2.02 21.24
C ASN A 464 -34.04 -2.18 19.74
N LYS A 465 -34.60 -3.22 19.13
CA LYS A 465 -34.54 -3.44 17.68
C LYS A 465 -35.30 -2.34 16.93
N LEU A 466 -34.73 -1.89 15.82
CA LEU A 466 -35.31 -0.90 14.90
C LEU A 466 -35.75 -1.56 13.60
N ASP A 467 -36.86 -1.09 13.03
CA ASP A 467 -37.43 -1.64 11.78
C ASP A 467 -36.58 -1.34 10.52
N LYS A 468 -35.69 -0.35 10.61
CA LYS A 468 -34.84 0.14 9.51
C LYS A 468 -33.61 0.86 10.04
N ALA A 469 -32.66 1.14 9.16
CA ALA A 469 -31.51 1.99 9.46
C ALA A 469 -31.96 3.35 10.05
N PRO A 470 -31.46 3.75 11.23
CA PRO A 470 -31.78 5.04 11.85
C PRO A 470 -31.18 6.20 11.08
N SER A 471 -31.89 7.34 11.07
CA SER A 471 -31.45 8.59 10.45
C SER A 471 -31.39 9.78 11.43
N ALA A 472 -31.89 9.61 12.66
CA ALA A 472 -31.84 10.63 13.69
C ALA A 472 -30.47 10.61 14.40
N SER A 473 -30.09 11.73 15.02
CA SER A 473 -28.87 11.78 15.82
C SER A 473 -28.98 10.91 17.07
N GLY A 474 -27.95 10.12 17.36
CA GLY A 474 -27.86 9.21 18.48
C GLY A 474 -26.81 8.13 18.26
N THR A 475 -26.52 7.35 19.29
CA THR A 475 -25.68 6.15 19.19
C THR A 475 -26.56 4.93 18.95
N TYR A 476 -26.14 4.10 18.01
CA TYR A 476 -26.83 2.93 17.50
C TYR A 476 -25.88 1.75 17.43
N THR A 477 -26.45 0.56 17.23
CA THR A 477 -25.69 -0.65 16.94
C THR A 477 -26.28 -1.31 15.71
N VAL A 478 -25.43 -1.85 14.84
CA VAL A 478 -25.84 -2.67 13.70
C VAL A 478 -25.15 -4.02 13.79
N THR A 479 -25.96 -5.08 13.67
CA THR A 479 -25.51 -6.45 13.51
C THR A 479 -25.66 -6.83 12.05
N ALA A 480 -24.57 -7.21 11.41
CA ALA A 480 -24.56 -7.84 10.11
C ALA A 480 -24.41 -9.35 10.27
N ALA A 481 -25.28 -10.10 9.61
CA ALA A 481 -25.29 -11.55 9.63
C ALA A 481 -25.19 -12.12 8.21
N PHE A 482 -24.16 -12.92 7.97
CA PHE A 482 -24.06 -13.77 6.78
C PHE A 482 -24.51 -15.18 7.16
N ALA A 483 -25.50 -15.71 6.44
CA ALA A 483 -26.15 -16.98 6.80
C ALA A 483 -25.35 -18.24 6.45
N GLY A 484 -24.20 -18.10 5.78
CA GLY A 484 -23.48 -19.21 5.16
C GLY A 484 -23.97 -19.52 3.74
N SER A 485 -23.17 -20.23 2.96
CA SER A 485 -23.52 -20.70 1.61
C SER A 485 -22.49 -21.71 1.10
N GLY A 486 -22.90 -22.95 0.82
CA GLY A 486 -21.98 -23.99 0.36
C GLY A 486 -21.06 -24.44 1.49
N ASP A 487 -19.75 -24.33 1.27
CA ASP A 487 -18.68 -24.58 2.27
C ASP A 487 -18.51 -23.42 3.26
N MET A 488 -19.03 -22.23 2.95
CA MET A 488 -18.94 -21.05 3.83
C MET A 488 -19.88 -21.15 5.03
N ASN A 489 -19.33 -21.10 6.25
CA ASN A 489 -20.09 -21.07 7.49
C ASN A 489 -20.86 -19.75 7.68
N SER A 490 -21.86 -19.78 8.56
CA SER A 490 -22.51 -18.55 9.02
C SER A 490 -21.57 -17.75 9.92
N CYS A 491 -21.66 -16.43 9.87
CA CYS A 491 -20.89 -15.53 10.72
C CYS A 491 -21.66 -14.22 10.96
N THR A 492 -21.41 -13.58 12.10
CA THR A 492 -22.04 -12.31 12.47
C THR A 492 -21.02 -11.35 13.06
N VAL A 493 -21.15 -10.06 12.75
CA VAL A 493 -20.37 -8.99 13.41
C VAL A 493 -21.32 -7.88 13.82
N THR A 494 -21.11 -7.35 15.02
CA THR A 494 -21.90 -6.28 15.60
C THR A 494 -20.99 -5.09 15.87
N LYS A 495 -21.37 -3.91 15.40
CA LYS A 495 -20.61 -2.66 15.59
C LYS A 495 -21.53 -1.53 16.03
N ALA A 496 -21.05 -0.75 16.99
CA ALA A 496 -21.68 0.49 17.42
C ALA A 496 -21.27 1.63 16.48
N TYR A 497 -22.16 2.59 16.26
CA TYR A 497 -21.88 3.81 15.50
C TYR A 497 -22.75 4.96 15.98
N THR A 498 -22.34 6.20 15.73
CA THR A 498 -23.02 7.41 16.19
C THR A 498 -23.39 8.30 15.02
N ILE A 499 -24.64 8.75 14.98
CA ILE A 499 -25.11 9.80 14.09
C ILE A 499 -25.08 11.10 14.89
N LEU A 500 -24.25 12.06 14.48
CA LEU A 500 -24.11 13.35 15.14
C LEU A 500 -25.27 14.28 14.77
N LYS A 501 -25.70 15.08 15.76
CA LYS A 501 -26.72 16.12 15.57
C LYS A 501 -26.15 17.25 14.73
N ASP A 502 -26.80 17.55 13.61
CA ASP A 502 -26.43 18.68 12.76
C ASP A 502 -26.84 20.00 13.45
N THR A 503 -25.90 20.61 14.18
CA THR A 503 -26.10 21.88 14.90
C THR A 503 -25.93 23.11 14.03
N ASN A 504 -25.48 22.96 12.78
CA ASN A 504 -25.31 24.05 11.83
C ASN A 504 -26.14 23.79 10.58
N GLN A 505 -27.20 24.58 10.35
CA GLN A 505 -27.80 24.71 9.01
C GLN A 505 -26.88 25.45 8.00
N GLN A 506 -25.56 25.27 8.10
CA GLN A 506 -24.72 25.31 6.92
C GLN A 506 -25.00 24.04 6.13
N LYS A 507 -25.79 24.21 5.05
CA LYS A 507 -25.90 23.25 3.94
C LYS A 507 -24.56 22.52 3.79
N PRO A 508 -24.55 21.17 3.83
CA PRO A 508 -23.32 20.40 4.05
C PRO A 508 -22.24 20.84 3.07
N PRO A 509 -20.96 20.90 3.48
CA PRO A 509 -19.88 21.06 2.54
C PRO A 509 -20.03 19.93 1.52
N GLN A 510 -20.43 20.28 0.29
CA GLN A 510 -20.08 19.43 -0.82
C GLN A 510 -18.57 19.33 -0.73
N GLN A 511 -18.03 18.11 -0.56
CA GLN A 511 -16.67 17.79 -0.98
C GLN A 511 -16.47 18.57 -2.28
N PRO A 512 -15.47 19.47 -2.37
CA PRO A 512 -15.40 20.42 -3.47
C PRO A 512 -15.29 19.62 -4.76
N GLU A 513 -16.44 19.41 -5.42
CA GLU A 513 -16.49 18.52 -6.56
C GLU A 513 -15.63 19.18 -7.60
N ILE A 514 -14.49 18.55 -7.90
CA ILE A 514 -13.49 19.09 -8.80
C ILE A 514 -14.23 19.58 -10.05
N ALA A 515 -14.19 20.89 -10.27
CA ALA A 515 -15.19 21.53 -11.11
C ALA A 515 -15.12 20.91 -12.51
N ALA A 516 -16.25 20.40 -13.02
CA ALA A 516 -16.21 19.50 -14.15
C ALA A 516 -15.61 20.21 -15.39
N PRO A 517 -14.71 19.57 -16.15
CA PRO A 517 -14.11 20.18 -17.32
C PRO A 517 -15.18 20.52 -18.35
N LYS A 518 -15.45 21.83 -18.53
CA LYS A 518 -16.60 22.34 -19.29
C LYS A 518 -16.22 22.86 -20.66
N THR A 519 -15.04 23.46 -20.81
CA THR A 519 -14.64 24.07 -22.09
C THR A 519 -13.21 23.74 -22.49
N MET A 520 -13.05 23.32 -23.75
CA MET A 520 -11.76 23.14 -24.41
C MET A 520 -11.52 24.27 -25.41
N THR A 521 -10.47 25.05 -25.21
CA THR A 521 -10.04 26.12 -26.12
C THR A 521 -8.73 25.75 -26.81
N LEU A 522 -8.65 26.02 -28.11
CA LEU A 522 -7.45 25.87 -28.92
C LEU A 522 -6.94 27.26 -29.29
N SER A 523 -5.63 27.51 -29.21
CA SER A 523 -5.03 28.80 -29.61
C SER A 523 -5.25 29.16 -31.08
N ALA A 524 -5.53 28.18 -31.95
CA ALA A 524 -6.15 28.43 -33.24
C ALA A 524 -7.05 27.26 -33.69
N SER A 525 -8.23 27.57 -34.21
CA SER A 525 -9.13 26.60 -34.86
C SER A 525 -8.76 26.31 -36.32
N ALA A 526 -7.90 27.12 -36.93
CA ALA A 526 -7.37 26.86 -38.26
C ALA A 526 -6.01 27.52 -38.53
N TYR A 527 -5.18 26.84 -39.33
CA TYR A 527 -3.93 27.37 -39.87
C TYR A 527 -3.97 27.40 -41.40
N THR A 528 -3.14 28.24 -42.03
CA THR A 528 -2.86 28.13 -43.47
C THR A 528 -1.64 27.25 -43.69
N TYR A 529 -1.73 26.29 -44.62
CA TYR A 529 -0.64 25.37 -44.94
C TYR A 529 0.64 26.10 -45.37
N ASN A 530 1.71 25.86 -44.62
CA ASN A 530 3.06 26.37 -44.89
C ASN A 530 4.14 25.27 -44.84
N GLY A 531 3.75 23.99 -44.83
CA GLY A 531 4.68 22.85 -44.78
C GLY A 531 5.29 22.54 -43.41
N LYS A 532 5.01 23.33 -42.36
CA LYS A 532 5.42 23.05 -40.97
C LYS A 532 4.32 22.29 -40.23
N VAL A 533 4.70 21.48 -39.24
CA VAL A 533 3.76 20.83 -38.31
C VAL A 533 2.99 21.88 -37.52
N ARG A 534 1.70 21.65 -37.27
CA ARG A 534 0.83 22.52 -36.47
C ARG A 534 0.19 21.73 -35.33
N LYS A 535 0.46 22.15 -34.10
CA LYS A 535 -0.16 21.66 -32.87
C LYS A 535 -0.66 22.89 -32.09
N PRO A 536 -1.95 23.25 -32.13
CA PRO A 536 -2.48 24.35 -31.33
C PRO A 536 -2.41 24.00 -29.85
N SER A 537 -1.86 24.89 -29.02
CA SER A 537 -1.93 24.76 -27.57
C SER A 537 -3.38 24.67 -27.08
N VAL A 538 -3.57 23.92 -25.98
CA VAL A 538 -4.86 23.60 -25.39
C VAL A 538 -4.99 24.27 -24.03
N THR A 539 -6.14 24.90 -23.79
CA THR A 539 -6.54 25.40 -22.48
C THR A 539 -7.88 24.77 -22.12
N ILE A 540 -7.95 24.13 -20.95
CA ILE A 540 -9.19 23.61 -20.38
C ILE A 540 -9.66 24.55 -19.28
N LYS A 541 -10.96 24.87 -19.26
CA LYS A 541 -11.62 25.48 -18.11
C LYS A 541 -12.73 24.59 -17.56
N ASP A 542 -12.86 24.61 -16.25
CA ASP A 542 -13.88 23.90 -15.49
C ASP A 542 -15.26 24.58 -15.55
N THR A 543 -16.25 24.05 -14.82
CA THR A 543 -17.61 24.59 -14.71
C THR A 543 -17.66 26.01 -14.16
N ASN A 544 -16.68 26.37 -13.33
CA ASN A 544 -16.53 27.65 -12.63
C ASN A 544 -15.71 28.66 -13.45
N GLY A 545 -15.16 28.25 -14.60
CA GLY A 545 -14.37 29.09 -15.50
C GLY A 545 -12.89 29.22 -15.15
N LYS A 546 -12.41 28.50 -14.11
CA LYS A 546 -11.00 28.43 -13.71
C LYS A 546 -10.25 27.44 -14.62
N ALA A 547 -8.95 27.66 -14.81
CA ALA A 547 -8.12 26.83 -15.67
C ALA A 547 -7.76 25.51 -14.95
N VAL A 548 -7.93 24.38 -15.64
CA VAL A 548 -7.48 23.07 -15.15
C VAL A 548 -5.96 22.96 -15.39
N GLY A 549 -5.21 22.53 -14.38
CA GLY A 549 -3.75 22.39 -14.45
C GLY A 549 -3.30 21.37 -15.48
N ALA A 550 -2.19 21.64 -16.19
CA ALA A 550 -1.66 20.78 -17.25
C ALA A 550 -1.15 19.41 -16.73
N SER A 551 -0.87 19.29 -15.44
CA SER A 551 -0.60 18.02 -14.74
C SER A 551 -1.77 17.03 -14.85
N ASN A 552 -3.01 17.54 -14.82
CA ASN A 552 -4.24 16.76 -14.65
C ASN A 552 -4.79 16.20 -15.97
N TYR A 553 -4.06 16.35 -17.08
CA TYR A 553 -4.42 15.77 -18.37
C TYR A 553 -3.21 15.51 -19.27
N THR A 554 -3.40 14.75 -20.34
CA THR A 554 -2.47 14.65 -21.47
C THR A 554 -3.10 15.24 -22.73
N VAL A 555 -2.28 15.66 -23.70
CA VAL A 555 -2.76 16.18 -24.99
C VAL A 555 -2.16 15.37 -26.13
N SER A 556 -3.02 14.69 -26.88
CA SER A 556 -2.65 13.95 -28.09
C SER A 556 -3.22 14.62 -29.35
N TYR A 557 -2.59 14.32 -30.49
CA TYR A 557 -2.96 14.88 -31.80
C TYR A 557 -3.04 13.76 -32.82
N SER A 558 -4.08 13.77 -33.66
CA SER A 558 -4.17 12.87 -34.82
C SER A 558 -2.92 12.97 -35.72
N LYS A 559 -2.44 11.84 -36.23
CA LYS A 559 -1.22 11.77 -37.07
C LYS A 559 -1.32 12.68 -38.31
N GLY A 560 -0.18 13.20 -38.77
CA GLY A 560 -0.08 13.91 -40.05
C GLY A 560 -0.41 15.40 -40.05
N CYS A 561 -0.42 16.09 -38.89
CA CYS A 561 -0.65 17.54 -38.69
C CYS A 561 0.35 18.50 -39.38
N LYS A 562 0.98 18.08 -40.49
CA LYS A 562 1.82 18.89 -41.40
C LYS A 562 1.07 19.28 -42.68
N ASN A 563 0.15 18.41 -43.12
CA ASN A 563 -0.53 18.50 -44.42
C ASN A 563 -1.85 19.29 -44.34
N VAL A 564 -2.49 19.54 -45.48
CA VAL A 564 -3.87 20.07 -45.48
C VAL A 564 -4.82 18.95 -45.09
N GLY A 565 -5.65 19.22 -44.08
CA GLY A 565 -6.52 18.24 -43.44
C GLY A 565 -7.32 18.85 -42.28
N ARG A 566 -8.20 18.03 -41.71
CA ARG A 566 -8.89 18.28 -40.44
C ARG A 566 -8.32 17.30 -39.43
N TYR A 567 -7.89 17.83 -38.29
CA TYR A 567 -7.14 17.09 -37.28
C TYR A 567 -7.85 17.20 -35.94
N THR A 568 -7.83 16.12 -35.16
CA THR A 568 -8.40 16.06 -33.82
C THR A 568 -7.30 16.25 -32.79
N VAL A 569 -7.55 17.13 -31.83
CA VAL A 569 -6.82 17.20 -30.56
C VAL A 569 -7.66 16.50 -29.52
N THR A 570 -7.08 15.54 -28.80
CA THR A 570 -7.76 14.78 -27.74
C THR A 570 -7.05 15.02 -26.42
N VAL A 571 -7.82 15.38 -25.41
CA VAL A 571 -7.41 15.57 -24.02
C VAL A 571 -7.90 14.39 -23.23
N THR A 572 -7.00 13.64 -22.60
CA THR A 572 -7.33 12.54 -21.69
C THR A 572 -7.03 12.98 -20.27
N PHE A 573 -8.00 12.88 -19.38
CA PHE A 573 -7.86 13.34 -17.99
C PHE A 573 -7.14 12.31 -17.10
N LYS A 574 -6.49 12.81 -16.05
CA LYS A 574 -5.67 12.06 -15.09
C LYS A 574 -5.96 12.51 -13.65
N GLY A 575 -5.51 11.72 -12.67
CA GLY A 575 -5.77 11.97 -11.25
C GLY A 575 -7.27 12.09 -10.98
N ASP A 576 -7.66 13.04 -10.13
CA ASP A 576 -9.05 13.30 -9.75
C ASP A 576 -9.97 13.48 -10.98
N TYR A 577 -9.46 14.13 -12.04
CA TYR A 577 -10.23 14.41 -13.26
C TYR A 577 -10.49 13.17 -14.14
N SER A 578 -9.89 12.02 -13.83
CA SER A 578 -10.03 10.77 -14.60
C SER A 578 -11.48 10.34 -14.84
N LYS A 579 -12.39 10.61 -13.89
CA LYS A 579 -13.84 10.34 -14.02
C LYS A 579 -14.48 10.98 -15.27
N TYR A 580 -13.91 12.07 -15.79
CA TYR A 580 -14.39 12.76 -16.99
C TYR A 580 -13.83 12.20 -18.31
N LYS A 581 -13.02 11.13 -18.28
CA LYS A 581 -12.49 10.39 -19.43
C LYS A 581 -11.70 11.25 -20.42
N SER A 582 -12.36 11.84 -21.42
CA SER A 582 -11.69 12.64 -22.45
C SER A 582 -12.58 13.70 -23.10
N MET A 583 -11.96 14.73 -23.65
CA MET A 583 -12.58 15.69 -24.57
C MET A 583 -11.80 15.75 -25.89
N SER A 584 -12.50 16.05 -26.98
CA SER A 584 -11.86 16.20 -28.30
C SER A 584 -12.35 17.45 -29.03
N LYS A 585 -11.44 18.12 -29.74
CA LYS A 585 -11.76 19.30 -30.56
C LYS A 585 -10.94 19.31 -31.84
N THR A 586 -11.56 19.68 -32.96
CA THR A 586 -10.91 19.65 -34.28
C THR A 586 -10.36 21.01 -34.70
N PHE A 587 -9.24 21.01 -35.43
CA PHE A 587 -8.72 22.18 -36.14
C PHE A 587 -8.40 21.86 -37.61
N ASP A 588 -8.47 22.87 -38.47
CA ASP A 588 -8.24 22.73 -39.92
C ASP A 588 -6.88 23.32 -40.34
N ILE A 589 -6.03 22.52 -41.00
CA ILE A 589 -4.93 23.07 -41.80
C ILE A 589 -5.48 23.30 -43.20
N LYS A 590 -5.75 24.55 -43.55
CA LYS A 590 -6.39 24.99 -44.79
C LYS A 590 -5.38 25.12 -45.94
N PRO A 591 -5.77 24.85 -47.20
CA PRO A 591 -4.89 25.06 -48.36
C PRO A 591 -4.57 26.54 -48.54
N LYS A 592 -3.42 26.83 -49.18
CA LYS A 592 -3.02 28.21 -49.51
C LYS A 592 -4.07 28.88 -50.39
N THR A 593 -4.41 30.13 -50.08
CA THR A 593 -5.38 30.93 -50.84
C THR A 593 -4.89 31.20 -52.27
N THR A 594 -5.84 31.51 -53.16
CA THR A 594 -5.54 32.04 -54.51
C THR A 594 -6.24 33.39 -54.70
N SER A 595 -5.87 34.10 -55.77
CA SER A 595 -6.45 35.37 -56.17
C SER A 595 -6.81 35.38 -57.66
N ILE A 596 -7.92 36.06 -57.99
CA ILE A 596 -8.35 36.28 -59.37
C ILE A 596 -7.37 37.26 -60.02
N SER A 597 -6.61 36.81 -61.02
CA SER A 597 -5.72 37.67 -61.80
C SER A 597 -6.52 38.53 -62.78
N LYS A 598 -7.42 37.91 -63.58
CA LYS A 598 -8.20 38.62 -64.62
C LYS A 598 -9.65 38.12 -64.70
N LEU A 599 -10.58 39.04 -64.99
CA LEU A 599 -11.94 38.75 -65.45
C LEU A 599 -12.10 39.32 -66.87
N LYS A 600 -12.57 38.52 -67.83
CA LYS A 600 -12.86 38.96 -69.22
C LYS A 600 -14.35 38.77 -69.49
N ALA A 601 -15.06 39.85 -69.81
CA ALA A 601 -16.49 39.82 -70.16
C ALA A 601 -16.74 39.20 -71.55
N SER A 602 -17.91 38.63 -71.77
CA SER A 602 -18.36 38.04 -73.04
C SER A 602 -19.89 38.07 -73.15
N LYS A 603 -20.46 37.82 -74.34
CA LYS A 603 -21.93 37.81 -74.55
C LYS A 603 -22.57 36.75 -73.66
N LYS A 604 -23.46 37.14 -72.73
CA LYS A 604 -24.11 36.24 -71.75
C LYS A 604 -23.10 35.37 -70.94
N ALA A 605 -21.86 35.83 -70.73
CA ALA A 605 -20.77 35.03 -70.15
C ALA A 605 -19.61 35.88 -69.56
N PHE A 606 -18.73 35.24 -68.78
CA PHE A 606 -17.40 35.79 -68.46
C PHE A 606 -16.36 34.68 -68.26
N THR A 607 -15.08 34.99 -68.44
CA THR A 607 -13.95 34.09 -68.14
C THR A 607 -13.17 34.60 -66.94
N VAL A 608 -12.94 33.72 -65.96
CA VAL A 608 -12.09 33.95 -64.78
C VAL A 608 -10.72 33.34 -65.04
N LYS A 609 -9.64 34.07 -64.72
CA LYS A 609 -8.25 33.58 -64.65
C LYS A 609 -7.69 33.87 -63.24
N TRP A 610 -6.91 32.95 -62.67
CA TRP A 610 -6.40 33.05 -61.28
C TRP A 610 -4.94 32.59 -61.14
N LYS A 611 -4.32 32.89 -59.99
CA LYS A 611 -2.96 32.40 -59.66
C LYS A 611 -2.99 30.89 -59.35
N LYS A 612 -2.08 30.10 -59.94
CA LYS A 612 -2.02 28.64 -59.76
C LYS A 612 -1.64 28.28 -58.31
N GLN A 613 -2.28 27.26 -57.75
CA GLN A 613 -1.96 26.62 -56.48
C GLN A 613 -2.12 25.10 -56.66
N THR A 614 -1.02 24.34 -56.56
CA THR A 614 -1.00 22.88 -56.74
C THR A 614 -0.67 22.14 -55.45
N THR A 615 0.30 22.63 -54.68
CA THR A 615 0.71 22.00 -53.41
C THR A 615 -0.47 21.88 -52.46
N GLN A 616 -0.73 20.65 -51.97
CA GLN A 616 -1.83 20.34 -51.08
C GLN A 616 -3.21 20.87 -51.56
N THR A 617 -3.45 20.93 -52.87
CA THR A 617 -4.66 21.52 -53.46
C THR A 617 -5.27 20.58 -54.51
N THR A 618 -6.51 20.12 -54.28
CA THR A 618 -7.28 19.30 -55.23
C THR A 618 -7.94 20.14 -56.31
N GLY A 619 -8.33 21.38 -55.99
CA GLY A 619 -8.99 22.26 -56.95
C GLY A 619 -9.35 23.63 -56.43
N TYR A 620 -10.16 24.31 -57.23
CA TYR A 620 -10.68 25.65 -56.97
C TYR A 620 -12.19 25.63 -56.92
N HIS A 621 -12.76 26.44 -56.04
CA HIS A 621 -14.19 26.67 -55.90
C HIS A 621 -14.44 28.15 -56.20
N ILE A 622 -15.12 28.41 -57.33
CA ILE A 622 -15.47 29.74 -57.81
C ILE A 622 -16.93 29.98 -57.45
N GLN A 623 -17.24 31.07 -56.75
CA GLN A 623 -18.61 31.54 -56.56
C GLN A 623 -18.85 32.82 -57.34
N TYR A 624 -20.07 32.97 -57.86
CA TYR A 624 -20.53 34.16 -58.54
C TYR A 624 -22.00 34.46 -58.23
N SER A 625 -22.34 35.72 -58.04
CA SER A 625 -23.72 36.20 -57.85
C SER A 625 -23.91 37.61 -58.43
N LYS A 626 -25.15 38.02 -58.63
CA LYS A 626 -25.50 39.45 -58.83
C LYS A 626 -25.43 40.25 -57.53
N ASP A 627 -25.48 39.59 -56.38
CA ASP A 627 -25.35 40.20 -55.05
C ASP A 627 -23.88 40.24 -54.59
N LYS A 628 -23.39 41.42 -54.22
CA LYS A 628 -22.03 41.66 -53.71
C LYS A 628 -21.76 40.95 -52.38
N LYS A 629 -22.80 40.78 -51.54
CA LYS A 629 -22.69 40.13 -50.21
C LYS A 629 -22.74 38.60 -50.32
N PHE A 630 -23.07 38.04 -51.49
CA PHE A 630 -23.26 36.60 -51.70
C PHE A 630 -24.26 35.97 -50.71
N LYS A 631 -25.34 36.70 -50.37
CA LYS A 631 -26.50 36.16 -49.64
C LYS A 631 -27.46 35.47 -50.60
N ASN A 632 -27.81 36.14 -51.70
CA ASN A 632 -28.85 35.68 -52.62
C ASN A 632 -28.29 35.24 -53.99
N GLY A 633 -28.94 34.25 -54.62
CA GLY A 633 -28.69 33.85 -56.02
C GLY A 633 -27.26 33.37 -56.31
N VAL A 634 -26.56 32.83 -55.31
CA VAL A 634 -25.16 32.40 -55.43
C VAL A 634 -25.06 31.12 -56.26
N LYS A 635 -24.31 31.18 -57.34
CA LYS A 635 -23.93 30.02 -58.15
C LYS A 635 -22.46 29.69 -57.92
N ALA A 636 -22.09 28.42 -58.09
CA ALA A 636 -20.73 27.95 -57.88
C ALA A 636 -20.24 27.03 -59.00
N ALA A 637 -18.92 26.91 -59.15
CA ALA A 637 -18.26 25.95 -60.02
C ALA A 637 -16.99 25.40 -59.34
N ASN A 638 -16.80 24.08 -59.39
CA ASN A 638 -15.57 23.41 -58.98
C ASN A 638 -14.67 23.17 -60.20
N VAL A 639 -13.36 23.31 -60.04
CA VAL A 639 -12.37 23.12 -61.11
C VAL A 639 -11.16 22.36 -60.57
N LYS A 640 -10.62 21.38 -61.32
CA LYS A 640 -9.38 20.65 -60.94
C LYS A 640 -8.18 21.60 -60.80
N SER A 641 -7.24 21.30 -59.90
CA SER A 641 -6.09 22.16 -59.56
C SER A 641 -5.14 22.47 -60.73
N SER A 642 -5.13 21.62 -61.76
CA SER A 642 -4.34 21.80 -62.99
C SER A 642 -4.79 22.97 -63.87
N LYS A 643 -6.04 23.44 -63.76
CA LYS A 643 -6.56 24.56 -64.58
C LYS A 643 -6.37 25.90 -63.87
N THR A 644 -6.08 26.94 -64.64
CA THR A 644 -5.92 28.34 -64.15
C THR A 644 -6.97 29.30 -64.71
N LEU A 645 -7.94 28.79 -65.47
CA LEU A 645 -9.03 29.56 -66.07
C LEU A 645 -10.33 28.74 -66.20
N LYS A 646 -11.47 29.44 -66.21
CA LYS A 646 -12.81 28.87 -66.50
C LYS A 646 -13.75 29.92 -67.10
N LYS A 647 -14.42 29.56 -68.19
CA LYS A 647 -15.56 30.30 -68.77
C LYS A 647 -16.84 29.92 -68.01
N ILE A 648 -17.59 30.92 -67.57
CA ILE A 648 -18.93 30.83 -66.99
C ILE A 648 -19.90 31.38 -68.03
N SER A 649 -20.87 30.58 -68.46
CA SER A 649 -21.83 30.87 -69.54
C SER A 649 -23.28 30.80 -69.04
N LYS A 650 -24.25 30.97 -69.95
CA LYS A 650 -25.71 30.95 -69.66
C LYS A 650 -26.11 32.00 -68.60
N LEU A 651 -25.53 33.20 -68.67
CA LEU A 651 -25.80 34.34 -67.78
C LEU A 651 -26.76 35.35 -68.44
N LYS A 652 -27.42 36.19 -67.63
CA LYS A 652 -28.19 37.33 -68.16
C LYS A 652 -27.21 38.37 -68.75
N SER A 653 -27.49 38.87 -69.94
CA SER A 653 -26.70 39.89 -70.66
C SER A 653 -26.76 41.26 -69.96
N LYS A 654 -25.75 42.10 -70.20
CA LYS A 654 -25.62 43.47 -69.62
C LYS A 654 -25.74 43.57 -68.08
N LYS A 655 -25.65 42.47 -67.32
CA LYS A 655 -25.77 42.46 -65.84
C LYS A 655 -24.40 42.29 -65.16
N THR A 656 -24.26 42.92 -64.00
CA THR A 656 -23.05 42.81 -63.15
C THR A 656 -23.09 41.54 -62.32
N TYR A 657 -21.95 40.85 -62.27
CA TYR A 657 -21.69 39.70 -61.41
C TYR A 657 -20.47 39.96 -60.55
N TYR A 658 -20.58 39.67 -59.26
CA TYR A 658 -19.50 39.62 -58.29
C TYR A 658 -18.96 38.20 -58.25
N VAL A 659 -17.64 38.04 -58.23
CA VAL A 659 -16.93 36.77 -58.34
C VAL A 659 -15.88 36.68 -57.24
N ARG A 660 -15.83 35.54 -56.55
CA ARG A 660 -14.79 35.18 -55.57
C ARG A 660 -14.33 33.74 -55.79
N ILE A 661 -13.07 33.44 -55.47
CA ILE A 661 -12.48 32.11 -55.63
C ILE A 661 -11.77 31.69 -54.35
N ARG A 662 -11.76 30.40 -54.05
CA ARG A 662 -10.96 29.78 -52.99
C ARG A 662 -10.38 28.45 -53.47
N THR A 663 -9.28 28.00 -52.89
CA THR A 663 -8.77 26.64 -53.12
C THR A 663 -9.50 25.65 -52.22
N TYR A 664 -9.45 24.37 -52.58
CA TYR A 664 -9.87 23.27 -51.71
C TYR A 664 -8.96 22.06 -51.87
N LYS A 665 -8.86 21.26 -50.80
CA LYS A 665 -8.35 19.89 -50.86
C LYS A 665 -9.45 18.93 -50.41
N THR A 666 -9.65 17.85 -51.15
CA THR A 666 -10.42 16.70 -50.67
C THR A 666 -9.53 15.86 -49.79
N VAL A 667 -9.99 15.55 -48.58
CA VAL A 667 -9.28 14.76 -47.55
C VAL A 667 -10.25 13.71 -46.98
N LYS A 668 -9.71 12.66 -46.36
CA LYS A 668 -10.50 11.69 -45.62
C LYS A 668 -10.62 12.13 -44.16
N VAL A 669 -11.85 12.12 -43.63
CA VAL A 669 -12.18 12.36 -42.22
C VAL A 669 -13.22 11.30 -41.86
N ASN A 670 -12.89 10.42 -40.90
CA ASN A 670 -13.73 9.29 -40.47
C ASN A 670 -14.28 8.49 -41.68
N GLY A 671 -13.39 8.05 -42.57
CA GLY A 671 -13.70 7.34 -43.83
C GLY A 671 -14.33 8.20 -44.95
N LYS A 672 -15.02 9.29 -44.60
CA LYS A 672 -15.79 10.15 -45.52
C LYS A 672 -14.90 11.20 -46.21
N SER A 673 -15.22 11.51 -47.46
CA SER A 673 -14.45 12.46 -48.29
C SER A 673 -14.92 13.90 -48.05
N VAL A 674 -14.14 14.72 -47.35
CA VAL A 674 -14.46 16.09 -46.95
C VAL A 674 -13.61 17.09 -47.73
N LYS A 675 -14.18 18.25 -48.12
CA LYS A 675 -13.43 19.35 -48.75
C LYS A 675 -13.04 20.41 -47.72
N VAL A 676 -11.75 20.50 -47.40
CA VAL A 676 -11.18 21.61 -46.61
C VAL A 676 -10.89 22.77 -47.56
N TYR A 677 -11.45 23.94 -47.27
CA TYR A 677 -11.39 25.13 -48.12
C TYR A 677 -10.44 26.20 -47.56
N SER A 678 -9.78 26.95 -48.44
CA SER A 678 -9.10 28.18 -48.04
C SER A 678 -10.10 29.30 -47.71
N ASN A 679 -9.59 30.38 -47.12
CA ASN A 679 -10.30 31.66 -47.12
C ASN A 679 -10.59 32.12 -48.56
N TRP A 680 -11.61 32.96 -48.72
CA TRP A 680 -11.98 33.54 -50.01
C TRP A 680 -10.96 34.58 -50.50
N SER A 681 -10.78 34.66 -51.82
CA SER A 681 -10.10 35.80 -52.45
C SER A 681 -10.88 37.11 -52.21
N LYS A 682 -10.19 38.25 -52.34
CA LYS A 682 -10.86 39.54 -52.56
C LYS A 682 -11.88 39.40 -53.71
N ILE A 683 -13.07 39.99 -53.53
CA ILE A 683 -14.17 39.95 -54.50
C ILE A 683 -13.82 40.86 -55.69
N LYS A 684 -14.04 40.39 -56.92
CA LYS A 684 -13.98 41.21 -58.14
C LYS A 684 -15.34 41.27 -58.83
N LYS A 685 -15.63 42.34 -59.59
CA LYS A 685 -16.88 42.52 -60.35
C LYS A 685 -16.63 42.45 -61.86
N VAL A 686 -17.61 41.98 -62.62
CA VAL A 686 -17.62 41.98 -64.11
C VAL A 686 -19.04 42.18 -64.62
N LYS A 687 -19.23 43.04 -65.63
CA LYS A 687 -20.51 43.19 -66.34
C LYS A 687 -20.47 42.31 -67.60
N THR A 688 -21.48 41.47 -67.80
CA THR A 688 -21.60 40.66 -69.03
C THR A 688 -21.85 41.57 -70.24
N LYS A 689 -21.42 41.13 -71.43
CA LYS A 689 -21.85 41.76 -72.68
C LYS A 689 -23.25 41.26 -73.05
#